data_AF-A0A0D1L5X6-F1
#
_entry.id   AF-A0A0D1L5X6-F1
#
_cell.length_a   1.000
_cell.length_b   1.000
_cell.length_c   1.000
_cell.angle_alpha   90.00
_cell.angle_beta   90.00
_cell.angle_gamma   90.00
#
_symmetry.space_group_name_H-M   'P 1'
#
loop_
_entity.id
_entity.type
_entity.pdbx_description
1 polymer ?
#
loop_
_entity_poly.entity_id
_entity_poly.type
_entity_poly.pdbx_seq_one_letter_code
_entity_poly.pdbx_strand_id
1 'polypeptide(L)'
;MFTSFLGVVDPDLTLRDCEIKLHYQQTQTPQITLDHQIYEMNGNLQINWDYDAKVYSQSLINEMLNCFHSLLQNIATNGSNRACLPQEVLDIRKEMNQTSYSFESNASFLLHELILQSANKSPESVAVIDQDKKFTYGEIVDLARAAAVSLQEAGVKPGSCVAIVLEKGWEQIVGTLAVLITGASYLPLNPNDPDERLRSTITLAKCTVALTNGRSMTPERNWNRSQDNSLEDVMLIRIDSEELIKIDPDESAYIIFTSGSTGLPKGVEISHYSAVNTCLDINKRFCIQNDIVTFGISSLNFDLSVWDIFGTLGAGGTLVICKPDGTRDPDYWWSQIQQHNITVWNTVPTTFEMLLSSYSADIKSTLKVVMLSGDAINMSLANKALDIFPEIQLVGLGGATEASIWSNFHMFSHDSNELETELMPYGQALSNQTIYVLDSELEYRPTGVTGEIYIGGVGLAKGYFCNPELTQEKFIDSPHFGRLYKTGDIGRYLNNGEIEILGRRDMQVKIGGHRVELGEIERCIESLPNVNQATIIAIPGDVRYLVGFVTTYEDQEGLEEELRIHVEKFLPPYMIPKKWMVLESIPLTPNNKVDINKLRQISMSNDENSNGNNSGVSNSESILILQQVAKLLSVSTDSLNPSKSLFEQGVSSLHAIQLVNILSKMWNSKLPYSLLFNYPSIEKLAGYRNGLRRERKALERPTSANTMEPIAIVGSACRLPGNVASPEEFWDMLLEGKDCVTDVPLSRFNIDEVYDPNPDAVGCSYTNRGAFIKDVEKFDFDFFSIPIAEARSMDPQQRMLLEVAYEACHNAGYDKRKLMGSATGVFVGQMNYDWMTCFDYSADYAGTGVAPAITSNRISYALDLTGPSLTIDTACSSSLVAVDAAVSNLRSGSCNMAIAGGANLILSSDAYVTTSQAGMLSVDGRCATFDNAANGIVRGEGIGTVVLKRLSDAQADGDPILAVIRGSAVNQDGRSASLTVPNGHAQEVVIKQALNVAGLEGRDVDYIECHGTGTPLGDPIEVEAIKNVLGDQRSKPLVLGSVKTNIGHLEGAAGIIGLIKTIEVLRHRKAPGNVHFKTLNPKINLDDFAAIISSKSVDLRSDEDNNNLIAAVSSFGYGGTNAHVLVESWEKKSY
;
A
#
# COMPACT_ATOMS: atom_id res chain seq x y z
N MET A 1 -47.21 5.91 40.58
CA MET A 1 -47.26 7.05 39.63
C MET A 1 -48.66 7.06 39.06
N PHE A 2 -49.38 8.16 39.23
CA PHE A 2 -50.73 8.32 38.67
C PHE A 2 -50.60 8.72 37.19
N THR A 3 -51.19 7.94 36.29
CA THR A 3 -51.42 8.33 34.90
C THR A 3 -52.53 9.39 34.86
N SER A 4 -52.21 10.60 34.41
CA SER A 4 -53.20 11.65 34.15
C SER A 4 -53.62 11.64 32.67
N PHE A 5 -54.93 11.72 32.43
CA PHE A 5 -55.60 11.63 31.13
C PHE A 5 -55.73 13.00 30.46
N LEU A 6 -55.45 13.10 29.16
CA LEU A 6 -55.47 14.37 28.41
C LEU A 6 -56.62 14.53 27.38
N GLY A 7 -57.50 13.55 27.22
CA GLY A 7 -58.71 13.67 26.38
C GLY A 7 -59.06 12.38 25.65
N VAL A 8 -60.31 12.32 25.16
CA VAL A 8 -60.88 11.23 24.34
C VAL A 8 -61.31 11.85 23.01
N VAL A 9 -60.97 11.20 21.89
CA VAL A 9 -61.45 11.57 20.57
C VAL A 9 -62.14 10.35 19.97
N ASP A 10 -63.43 10.48 19.63
CA ASP A 10 -64.29 9.40 19.15
C ASP A 10 -64.56 9.56 17.64
N PRO A 11 -64.00 8.69 16.77
CA PRO A 11 -64.53 8.51 15.42
C PRO A 11 -65.71 7.53 15.45
N ASP A 12 -66.88 7.95 14.96
CA ASP A 12 -68.03 7.07 14.78
C ASP A 12 -67.78 6.09 13.61
N LEU A 13 -67.68 4.79 13.90
CA LEU A 13 -67.61 3.73 12.88
C LEU A 13 -68.54 2.58 13.24
N THR A 14 -69.34 2.12 12.27
CA THR A 14 -70.30 1.02 12.44
C THR A 14 -69.98 -0.12 11.47
N LEU A 15 -69.81 -1.34 11.98
CA LEU A 15 -69.67 -2.56 11.17
C LEU A 15 -71.04 -3.21 10.98
N ARG A 16 -71.23 -3.96 9.88
CA ARG A 16 -72.42 -4.83 9.77
C ARG A 16 -72.31 -5.95 10.82
N ASP A 17 -73.31 -6.00 11.69
CA ASP A 17 -73.58 -7.02 12.71
C ASP A 17 -72.71 -7.02 13.99
N CYS A 18 -71.90 -5.96 14.24
CA CYS A 18 -71.26 -5.68 15.53
C CYS A 18 -71.08 -4.17 15.77
N GLU A 19 -71.48 -3.65 16.94
CA GLU A 19 -71.17 -2.27 17.37
C GLU A 19 -69.77 -2.22 18.01
N ILE A 20 -68.74 -1.86 17.25
CA ILE A 20 -67.40 -1.61 17.80
C ILE A 20 -67.27 -0.11 18.11
N LYS A 21 -67.01 0.23 19.38
CA LYS A 21 -66.57 1.57 19.78
C LYS A 21 -65.08 1.55 20.07
N LEU A 22 -64.31 2.21 19.20
CA LEU A 22 -62.87 2.41 19.36
C LEU A 22 -62.65 3.69 20.17
N HIS A 23 -62.10 3.54 21.37
CA HIS A 23 -61.70 4.66 22.23
C HIS A 23 -60.17 4.64 22.34
N TYR A 24 -59.51 5.75 22.03
CA TYR A 24 -58.08 5.90 22.28
C TYR A 24 -57.80 6.97 23.33
N GLN A 25 -56.74 6.76 24.12
CA GLN A 25 -56.36 7.63 25.23
C GLN A 25 -54.86 7.94 25.16
N GLN A 26 -54.50 9.19 25.49
CA GLN A 26 -53.10 9.62 25.59
C GLN A 26 -52.67 9.62 27.07
N THR A 27 -51.60 8.89 27.42
CA THR A 27 -51.05 8.83 28.78
C THR A 27 -49.63 9.40 28.85
N GLN A 28 -49.26 10.05 29.96
CA GLN A 28 -47.96 10.74 30.13
C GLN A 28 -46.80 9.85 30.62
N THR A 29 -47.06 8.58 30.95
CA THR A 29 -46.02 7.66 31.48
C THR A 29 -46.24 6.20 31.04
N PRO A 30 -46.05 5.85 29.75
CA PRO A 30 -46.03 4.45 29.32
C PRO A 30 -44.82 3.72 29.91
N GLN A 31 -45.00 2.51 30.46
CA GLN A 31 -43.88 1.63 30.88
C GLN A 31 -43.28 0.84 29.70
N ILE A 32 -44.00 0.79 28.58
CA ILE A 32 -43.67 0.09 27.33
C ILE A 32 -44.04 0.99 26.14
N THR A 33 -43.43 0.77 24.97
CA THR A 33 -43.52 1.68 23.82
C THR A 33 -44.90 1.74 23.15
N LEU A 34 -45.61 0.61 23.12
CA LEU A 34 -47.01 0.48 22.67
C LEU A 34 -47.67 -0.64 23.51
N ASP A 35 -48.74 -0.32 24.22
CA ASP A 35 -49.58 -1.26 24.96
C ASP A 35 -50.90 -1.49 24.21
N HIS A 36 -51.22 -2.75 23.95
CA HIS A 36 -52.40 -3.16 23.20
C HIS A 36 -53.36 -3.92 24.12
N GLN A 37 -54.49 -3.31 24.45
CA GLN A 37 -55.46 -3.85 25.38
C GLN A 37 -56.78 -4.14 24.65
N ILE A 38 -57.31 -5.35 24.83
CA ILE A 38 -58.60 -5.76 24.28
C ILE A 38 -59.51 -6.19 25.43
N TYR A 39 -60.72 -5.66 25.46
CA TYR A 39 -61.75 -5.99 26.44
C TYR A 39 -63.00 -6.48 25.72
N GLU A 40 -63.58 -7.57 26.19
CA GLU A 40 -64.92 -7.98 25.79
C GLU A 40 -65.92 -7.42 26.80
N MET A 41 -66.80 -6.51 26.36
CA MET A 41 -67.77 -5.85 27.22
C MET A 41 -69.11 -5.71 26.51
N ASN A 42 -70.19 -6.21 27.14
CA ASN A 42 -71.56 -6.12 26.64
C ASN A 42 -71.77 -6.67 25.20
N GLY A 43 -71.01 -7.72 24.81
CA GLY A 43 -71.08 -8.30 23.47
C GLY A 43 -70.28 -7.54 22.40
N ASN A 44 -69.53 -6.50 22.80
CA ASN A 44 -68.66 -5.72 21.92
C ASN A 44 -67.19 -5.94 22.29
N LEU A 45 -66.30 -5.82 21.31
CA LEU A 45 -64.85 -5.74 21.52
C LEU A 45 -64.43 -4.27 21.64
N GLN A 46 -63.84 -3.89 22.78
CA GLN A 46 -63.23 -2.59 23.00
C GLN A 46 -61.72 -2.73 22.92
N ILE A 47 -61.09 -1.93 22.07
CA ILE A 47 -59.63 -1.95 21.84
C ILE A 47 -59.07 -0.60 22.26
N ASN A 48 -58.07 -0.60 23.15
CA ASN A 48 -57.32 0.58 23.59
C ASN A 48 -55.83 0.43 23.27
N TRP A 49 -55.23 1.46 22.68
CA TRP A 49 -53.78 1.52 22.42
C TRP A 49 -53.19 2.69 23.21
N ASP A 50 -52.31 2.39 24.16
CA ASP A 50 -51.51 3.40 24.85
C ASP A 50 -50.10 3.40 24.25
N TYR A 51 -49.56 4.55 23.85
CA TYR A 51 -48.28 4.62 23.13
C TYR A 51 -47.36 5.75 23.62
N ASP A 52 -46.05 5.58 23.41
CA ASP A 52 -45.05 6.63 23.66
C ASP A 52 -45.02 7.60 22.47
N ALA A 53 -45.48 8.84 22.71
CA ALA A 53 -45.50 9.91 21.73
C ALA A 53 -44.10 10.40 21.30
N LYS A 54 -43.03 10.00 22.00
CA LYS A 54 -41.65 10.22 21.54
C LYS A 54 -41.20 9.21 20.49
N VAL A 55 -41.91 8.07 20.36
CA VAL A 55 -41.56 6.99 19.44
C VAL A 55 -42.54 6.91 18.28
N TYR A 56 -43.84 7.13 18.54
CA TYR A 56 -44.88 7.10 17.51
C TYR A 56 -45.55 8.46 17.35
N SER A 57 -45.58 8.96 16.11
CA SER A 57 -46.39 10.12 15.78
C SER A 57 -47.88 9.76 15.77
N GLN A 58 -48.74 10.74 16.04
CA GLN A 58 -50.20 10.54 16.01
C GLN A 58 -50.68 10.07 14.63
N SER A 59 -50.06 10.57 13.56
CA SER A 59 -50.35 10.15 12.17
C SER A 59 -50.06 8.67 11.95
N LEU A 60 -48.90 8.19 12.40
CA LEU A 60 -48.51 6.79 12.27
C LEU A 60 -49.43 5.85 13.05
N ILE A 61 -49.82 6.23 14.27
CA ILE A 61 -50.78 5.46 15.08
C ILE A 61 -52.14 5.36 14.38
N ASN A 62 -52.64 6.45 13.80
CA ASN A 62 -53.88 6.45 13.04
C ASN A 62 -53.81 5.51 11.83
N GLU A 63 -52.71 5.53 11.07
CA GLU A 63 -52.49 4.61 9.94
C GLU A 63 -52.49 3.15 10.39
N MET A 64 -51.72 2.83 11.44
CA MET A 64 -51.65 1.48 12.02
C MET A 64 -53.01 0.98 12.49
N LEU A 65 -53.81 1.85 13.12
CA LEU A 65 -55.15 1.51 13.60
C LEU A 65 -56.13 1.29 12.44
N ASN A 66 -56.05 2.09 11.39
CA ASN A 66 -56.82 1.88 10.16
C ASN A 66 -56.47 0.56 9.46
N CYS A 67 -55.19 0.18 9.45
CA CYS A 67 -54.74 -1.13 8.96
C CYS A 67 -55.31 -2.27 9.81
N PHE A 68 -55.24 -2.14 11.13
CA PHE A 68 -55.76 -3.14 12.07
C PHE A 68 -57.28 -3.30 11.96
N HIS A 69 -58.00 -2.18 11.81
CA HIS A 69 -59.44 -2.18 11.55
C HIS A 69 -59.79 -2.89 10.25
N SER A 70 -59.05 -2.61 9.17
CA SER A 70 -59.24 -3.27 7.86
C SER A 70 -59.00 -4.78 7.94
N LEU A 71 -57.99 -5.21 8.73
CA LEU A 71 -57.76 -6.62 9.03
C LEU A 71 -58.96 -7.25 9.76
N LEU A 72 -59.45 -6.64 10.86
CA LEU A 72 -60.59 -7.15 11.61
C LEU A 72 -61.85 -7.26 10.74
N GLN A 73 -62.09 -6.27 9.86
CA GLN A 73 -63.17 -6.31 8.88
C GLN A 73 -63.04 -7.48 7.92
N ASN A 74 -61.83 -7.74 7.40
CA ASN A 74 -61.57 -8.82 6.46
C ASN A 74 -61.75 -10.20 7.12
N ILE A 75 -61.33 -10.34 8.37
CA ILE A 75 -61.56 -11.54 9.18
C ILE A 75 -63.06 -11.78 9.37
N ALA A 76 -63.80 -10.74 9.76
CA ALA A 76 -65.23 -10.84 10.04
C ALA A 76 -66.08 -11.13 8.79
N THR A 77 -65.69 -10.58 7.64
CA THR A 77 -66.48 -10.69 6.40
C THR A 77 -66.07 -11.86 5.52
N ASN A 78 -64.76 -12.12 5.38
CA ASN A 78 -64.21 -13.07 4.42
C ASN A 78 -63.48 -14.25 5.08
N GLY A 79 -63.35 -14.28 6.41
CA GLY A 79 -62.59 -15.30 7.14
C GLY A 79 -61.08 -15.29 6.86
N SER A 80 -60.58 -14.20 6.25
CA SER A 80 -59.17 -14.05 5.87
C SER A 80 -58.42 -13.22 6.89
N ASN A 81 -57.35 -13.78 7.45
CA ASN A 81 -56.46 -13.08 8.39
C ASN A 81 -55.37 -12.27 7.67
N ARG A 82 -55.53 -11.94 6.37
CA ARG A 82 -54.56 -11.14 5.62
C ARG A 82 -54.83 -9.66 5.87
N ALA A 83 -53.84 -8.96 6.43
CA ALA A 83 -53.89 -7.51 6.59
C ALA A 83 -53.81 -6.84 5.21
N CYS A 84 -54.70 -5.90 4.95
CA CYS A 84 -54.68 -5.09 3.73
C CYS A 84 -54.36 -3.64 4.10
N LEU A 85 -53.55 -3.00 3.28
CA LEU A 85 -53.31 -1.56 3.40
C LEU A 85 -54.62 -0.79 3.15
N PRO A 86 -54.86 0.31 3.88
CA PRO A 86 -55.94 1.24 3.57
C PRO A 86 -55.84 1.72 2.12
N GLN A 87 -56.99 1.90 1.46
CA GLN A 87 -57.03 2.29 0.05
C GLN A 87 -56.28 3.60 -0.22
N GLU A 88 -56.39 4.57 0.69
CA GLU A 88 -55.68 5.87 0.61
C GLU A 88 -54.16 5.70 0.56
N VAL A 89 -53.59 4.81 1.39
CA VAL A 89 -52.15 4.52 1.39
C VAL A 89 -51.74 3.86 0.09
N LEU A 90 -52.54 2.91 -0.41
CA LEU A 90 -52.30 2.24 -1.70
C LEU A 90 -52.33 3.22 -2.88
N ASP A 91 -53.25 4.18 -2.87
CA ASP A 91 -53.39 5.18 -3.92
C ASP A 91 -52.15 6.09 -3.96
N ILE A 92 -51.63 6.54 -2.81
CA ILE A 92 -50.35 7.27 -2.73
C ILE A 92 -49.22 6.45 -3.37
N ARG A 93 -49.09 5.14 -3.05
CA ARG A 93 -48.00 4.32 -3.62
C ARG A 93 -48.12 4.14 -5.13
N LYS A 94 -49.35 4.08 -5.64
CA LYS A 94 -49.63 4.00 -7.09
C LYS A 94 -49.34 5.32 -7.77
N GLU A 95 -49.80 6.44 -7.22
CA GLU A 95 -49.59 7.78 -7.77
C GLU A 95 -48.10 8.13 -7.87
N MET A 96 -47.31 7.81 -6.85
CA MET A 96 -45.85 7.98 -6.84
C MET A 96 -45.13 7.21 -7.98
N ASN A 97 -45.78 6.19 -8.53
CA ASN A 97 -45.26 5.37 -9.63
C ASN A 97 -45.98 5.62 -10.97
N GLN A 98 -46.84 6.64 -11.07
CA GLN A 98 -47.42 7.09 -12.34
C GLN A 98 -46.44 7.99 -13.11
N THR A 99 -45.33 7.41 -13.53
CA THR A 99 -44.19 8.15 -14.12
C THR A 99 -44.17 8.15 -15.65
N SER A 100 -45.21 7.62 -16.30
CA SER A 100 -45.31 7.53 -17.76
C SER A 100 -45.14 8.89 -18.42
N TYR A 101 -44.12 9.02 -19.27
CA TYR A 101 -43.78 10.26 -19.95
C TYR A 101 -43.29 10.00 -21.38
N SER A 102 -43.92 10.65 -22.36
CA SER A 102 -43.46 10.61 -23.76
C SER A 102 -42.53 11.79 -24.02
N PHE A 103 -41.29 11.49 -24.39
CA PHE A 103 -40.37 12.49 -24.95
C PHE A 103 -40.82 12.88 -26.37
N GLU A 104 -40.27 13.99 -26.90
CA GLU A 104 -40.65 14.53 -28.22
C GLU A 104 -40.48 13.50 -29.35
N SER A 105 -41.38 13.52 -30.35
CA SER A 105 -41.41 12.52 -31.43
C SER A 105 -40.20 12.54 -32.37
N ASN A 106 -39.37 13.57 -32.30
CA ASN A 106 -38.11 13.74 -33.04
C ASN A 106 -36.87 13.35 -32.21
N ALA A 107 -37.04 13.00 -30.92
CA ALA A 107 -35.94 12.56 -30.08
C ALA A 107 -35.38 11.23 -30.61
N SER A 108 -34.05 11.16 -30.74
CA SER A 108 -33.42 9.87 -31.02
C SER A 108 -33.33 9.06 -29.74
N PHE A 109 -33.63 7.77 -29.85
CA PHE A 109 -33.47 6.81 -28.77
C PHE A 109 -32.16 6.03 -28.85
N LEU A 110 -31.16 6.58 -29.55
CA LEU A 110 -29.79 6.08 -29.61
C LEU A 110 -28.83 7.07 -28.95
N LEU A 111 -28.06 6.63 -27.95
CA LEU A 111 -27.08 7.45 -27.22
C LEU A 111 -26.16 8.30 -28.14
N HIS A 112 -25.58 7.70 -29.18
CA HIS A 112 -24.68 8.42 -30.09
C HIS A 112 -25.41 9.51 -30.89
N GLU A 113 -26.66 9.26 -31.28
CA GLU A 113 -27.47 10.23 -32.01
C GLU A 113 -27.81 11.48 -31.20
N LEU A 114 -27.87 11.39 -29.85
CA LEU A 114 -28.02 12.60 -29.02
C LEU A 114 -26.88 13.59 -29.28
N ILE A 115 -25.66 13.08 -29.40
CA ILE A 115 -24.46 13.88 -29.68
C ILE A 115 -24.44 14.33 -31.14
N LEU A 116 -24.79 13.45 -32.09
CA LEU A 116 -24.87 13.80 -33.52
C LEU A 116 -25.92 14.88 -33.79
N GLN A 117 -27.06 14.86 -33.10
CA GLN A 117 -28.09 15.89 -33.20
C GLN A 117 -27.58 17.24 -32.66
N SER A 118 -26.87 17.25 -31.54
CA SER A 118 -26.21 18.46 -31.02
C SER A 118 -25.15 18.98 -31.99
N ALA A 119 -24.33 18.09 -32.57
CA ALA A 119 -23.31 18.45 -33.55
C ALA A 119 -23.90 19.02 -34.83
N ASN A 120 -25.02 18.48 -35.32
CA ASN A 120 -25.73 19.02 -36.48
C ASN A 120 -26.31 20.42 -36.21
N LYS A 121 -26.74 20.70 -34.97
CA LYS A 121 -27.26 22.02 -34.58
C LYS A 121 -26.16 23.06 -34.40
N SER A 122 -25.00 22.67 -33.86
CA SER A 122 -23.95 23.61 -33.44
C SER A 122 -22.55 22.98 -33.55
N PRO A 123 -22.06 22.68 -34.76
CA PRO A 123 -20.82 21.94 -34.97
C PRO A 123 -19.58 22.68 -34.43
N GLU A 124 -19.60 24.02 -34.45
CA GLU A 124 -18.50 24.88 -34.01
C GLU A 124 -18.45 25.10 -32.48
N SER A 125 -19.46 24.62 -31.73
CA SER A 125 -19.48 24.76 -30.27
C SER A 125 -18.49 23.80 -29.61
N VAL A 126 -17.89 24.21 -28.50
CA VAL A 126 -16.92 23.38 -27.76
C VAL A 126 -17.67 22.24 -27.06
N ALA A 127 -17.35 21.01 -27.43
CA ALA A 127 -17.91 19.81 -26.83
C ALA A 127 -17.04 19.32 -25.65
N VAL A 128 -15.73 19.21 -25.87
CA VAL A 128 -14.81 18.57 -24.92
C VAL A 128 -13.62 19.48 -24.65
N ILE A 129 -13.27 19.64 -23.37
CA ILE A 129 -12.03 20.27 -22.93
C ILE A 129 -11.21 19.23 -22.18
N ASP A 130 -10.03 18.90 -22.70
CA ASP A 130 -9.06 18.01 -22.07
C ASP A 130 -7.74 18.76 -21.84
N GLN A 131 -7.59 19.27 -20.62
CA GLN A 131 -6.51 20.19 -20.24
C GLN A 131 -6.41 21.37 -21.23
N ASP A 132 -5.31 21.48 -21.98
CA ASP A 132 -5.07 22.55 -22.95
C ASP A 132 -5.77 22.32 -24.30
N LYS A 133 -6.31 21.11 -24.55
CA LYS A 133 -7.00 20.77 -25.79
C LYS A 133 -8.49 21.08 -25.69
N LYS A 134 -9.03 21.66 -26.76
CA LYS A 134 -10.47 21.90 -26.91
C LYS A 134 -10.92 21.30 -28.23
N PHE A 135 -12.00 20.54 -28.20
CA PHE A 135 -12.59 19.94 -29.37
C PHE A 135 -14.01 20.45 -29.55
N THR A 136 -14.35 20.83 -30.77
CA THR A 136 -15.73 21.17 -31.13
C THR A 136 -16.58 19.91 -31.32
N TYR A 137 -17.90 20.07 -31.36
CA TYR A 137 -18.81 18.98 -31.68
C TYR A 137 -18.50 18.35 -33.05
N GLY A 138 -18.21 19.18 -34.06
CA GLY A 138 -17.82 18.71 -35.40
C GLY A 138 -16.56 17.85 -35.36
N GLU A 139 -15.51 18.31 -34.67
CA GLU A 139 -14.25 17.59 -34.54
C GLU A 139 -14.42 16.23 -33.82
N ILE A 140 -15.19 16.19 -32.73
CA ILE A 140 -15.47 14.93 -32.01
C ILE A 140 -16.22 13.93 -32.90
N VAL A 141 -17.23 14.39 -33.65
CA VAL A 141 -18.02 13.53 -34.54
C VAL A 141 -17.18 13.02 -35.71
N ASP A 142 -16.36 13.88 -36.31
CA ASP A 142 -15.47 13.48 -37.41
C ASP A 142 -14.46 12.42 -36.96
N LEU A 143 -13.86 12.61 -35.77
CA LEU A 143 -12.95 11.63 -35.17
C LEU A 143 -13.67 10.31 -34.87
N ALA A 144 -14.90 10.36 -34.34
CA ALA A 144 -15.67 9.16 -34.02
C ALA A 144 -16.13 8.40 -35.26
N ARG A 145 -16.54 9.10 -36.33
CA ARG A 145 -16.87 8.48 -37.62
C ARG A 145 -15.67 7.77 -38.23
N ALA A 146 -14.51 8.44 -38.24
CA ALA A 146 -13.28 7.83 -38.71
C ALA A 146 -12.91 6.56 -37.92
N ALA A 147 -12.99 6.62 -36.59
CA ALA A 147 -12.73 5.46 -35.74
C ALA A 147 -13.78 4.33 -35.95
N ALA A 148 -15.04 4.67 -36.22
CA ALA A 148 -16.08 3.69 -36.52
C ALA A 148 -15.78 2.91 -37.81
N VAL A 149 -15.24 3.58 -38.84
CA VAL A 149 -14.79 2.93 -40.07
C VAL A 149 -13.65 1.93 -39.79
N SER A 150 -12.64 2.33 -39.02
CA SER A 150 -11.54 1.42 -38.64
C SER A 150 -12.03 0.22 -37.83
N LEU A 151 -13.03 0.41 -36.95
CA LEU A 151 -13.65 -0.70 -36.23
C LEU A 151 -14.38 -1.67 -37.18
N GLN A 152 -15.11 -1.15 -38.17
CA GLN A 152 -15.77 -1.99 -39.17
C GLN A 152 -14.77 -2.78 -40.03
N GLU A 153 -13.65 -2.17 -40.41
CA GLU A 153 -12.55 -2.84 -41.12
C GLU A 153 -11.90 -3.95 -40.27
N ALA A 154 -11.79 -3.73 -38.96
CA ALA A 154 -11.35 -4.74 -37.98
C ALA A 154 -12.42 -5.82 -37.69
N GLY A 155 -13.52 -5.83 -38.43
CA GLY A 155 -14.56 -6.86 -38.36
C GLY A 155 -15.67 -6.61 -37.34
N VAL A 156 -15.74 -5.44 -36.72
CA VAL A 156 -16.84 -5.06 -35.83
C VAL A 156 -18.13 -4.90 -36.63
N LYS A 157 -19.20 -5.56 -36.16
CA LYS A 157 -20.53 -5.56 -36.77
C LYS A 157 -21.59 -5.16 -35.73
N PRO A 158 -22.80 -4.75 -36.14
CA PRO A 158 -23.91 -4.56 -35.22
C PRO A 158 -24.09 -5.77 -34.29
N GLY A 159 -24.26 -5.52 -32.99
CA GLY A 159 -24.32 -6.54 -31.95
C GLY A 159 -22.97 -7.06 -31.42
N SER A 160 -21.84 -6.59 -31.95
CA SER A 160 -20.52 -6.89 -31.39
C SER A 160 -20.33 -6.20 -30.03
N CYS A 161 -19.40 -6.71 -29.22
CA CYS A 161 -18.94 -6.06 -27.99
C CYS A 161 -17.47 -5.65 -28.16
N VAL A 162 -17.17 -4.35 -28.02
CA VAL A 162 -15.82 -3.80 -28.20
C VAL A 162 -15.29 -3.31 -26.86
N ALA A 163 -14.12 -3.81 -26.45
CA ALA A 163 -13.47 -3.37 -25.22
C ALA A 163 -12.84 -1.98 -25.42
N ILE A 164 -12.99 -1.09 -24.45
CA ILE A 164 -12.33 0.23 -24.41
C ILE A 164 -11.37 0.21 -23.24
N VAL A 165 -10.07 0.09 -23.53
CA VAL A 165 -8.98 0.08 -22.55
C VAL A 165 -8.13 1.33 -22.77
N LEU A 166 -8.70 2.47 -22.41
CA LEU A 166 -8.11 3.80 -22.59
C LEU A 166 -8.05 4.53 -21.24
N GLU A 167 -6.97 5.27 -21.00
CA GLU A 167 -6.93 6.24 -19.91
C GLU A 167 -7.98 7.34 -20.10
N LYS A 168 -8.29 8.04 -19.01
CA LYS A 168 -9.23 9.15 -19.01
C LYS A 168 -8.74 10.30 -19.90
N GLY A 169 -9.54 10.64 -20.91
CA GLY A 169 -9.19 11.62 -21.94
C GLY A 169 -10.25 11.73 -23.04
N TRP A 170 -10.06 12.66 -23.98
CA TRP A 170 -11.00 12.86 -25.10
C TRP A 170 -11.12 11.60 -25.99
N GLU A 171 -10.09 10.75 -26.03
CA GLU A 171 -10.07 9.50 -26.77
C GLU A 171 -11.15 8.51 -26.29
N GLN A 172 -11.51 8.52 -25.00
CA GLN A 172 -12.61 7.69 -24.47
C GLN A 172 -13.97 8.09 -25.04
N ILE A 173 -14.19 9.39 -25.20
CA ILE A 173 -15.43 9.94 -25.75
C ILE A 173 -15.54 9.58 -27.23
N VAL A 174 -14.45 9.75 -27.97
CA VAL A 174 -14.38 9.35 -29.38
C VAL A 174 -14.56 7.84 -29.54
N GLY A 175 -13.89 7.03 -28.72
CA GLY A 175 -13.97 5.57 -28.78
C GLY A 175 -15.37 5.04 -28.46
N THR A 176 -16.03 5.55 -27.41
CA THR A 176 -17.42 5.18 -27.09
C THR A 176 -18.37 5.57 -28.23
N LEU A 177 -18.25 6.78 -28.75
CA LEU A 177 -19.09 7.24 -29.85
C LEU A 177 -18.87 6.40 -31.12
N ALA A 178 -17.63 6.07 -31.44
CA ALA A 178 -17.26 5.24 -32.59
C ALA A 178 -17.86 3.84 -32.51
N VAL A 179 -17.73 3.17 -31.36
CA VAL A 179 -18.31 1.83 -31.14
C VAL A 179 -19.83 1.86 -31.35
N LEU A 180 -20.51 2.84 -30.75
CA LEU A 180 -21.96 2.97 -30.88
C LEU A 180 -22.42 3.27 -32.32
N ILE A 181 -21.64 4.04 -33.10
CA ILE A 181 -21.94 4.31 -34.53
C ILE A 181 -21.91 3.01 -35.36
N THR A 182 -21.07 2.03 -35.00
CA THR A 182 -21.04 0.72 -35.69
C THR A 182 -22.24 -0.18 -35.36
N GLY A 183 -23.08 0.22 -34.40
CA GLY A 183 -24.14 -0.64 -33.84
C GLY A 183 -23.63 -1.69 -32.85
N ALA A 184 -22.37 -1.58 -32.42
CA ALA A 184 -21.78 -2.41 -31.39
C ALA A 184 -21.99 -1.78 -30.01
N SER A 185 -21.88 -2.61 -28.97
CA SER A 185 -21.85 -2.19 -27.57
C SER A 185 -20.42 -1.97 -27.11
N TYR A 186 -20.19 -0.95 -26.28
CA TYR A 186 -18.88 -0.74 -25.67
C TYR A 186 -18.79 -1.37 -24.27
N LEU A 187 -17.62 -1.93 -23.99
CA LEU A 187 -17.23 -2.48 -22.70
C LEU A 187 -16.07 -1.66 -22.14
N PRO A 188 -16.31 -0.74 -21.20
CA PRO A 188 -15.24 0.08 -20.64
C PRO A 188 -14.45 -0.68 -19.57
N LEU A 189 -13.13 -0.71 -19.70
CA LEU A 189 -12.22 -1.35 -18.75
C LEU A 189 -11.19 -0.34 -18.24
N ASN A 190 -10.83 -0.47 -16.97
CA ASN A 190 -9.82 0.40 -16.37
C ASN A 190 -8.41 -0.06 -16.80
N PRO A 191 -7.62 0.79 -17.49
CA PRO A 191 -6.29 0.40 -17.95
C PRO A 191 -5.29 0.13 -16.82
N ASN A 192 -5.64 0.44 -15.57
CA ASN A 192 -4.82 0.12 -14.39
C ASN A 192 -5.21 -1.21 -13.70
N ASP A 193 -6.25 -1.91 -14.17
CA ASP A 193 -6.63 -3.21 -13.59
C ASP A 193 -5.58 -4.29 -13.90
N PRO A 194 -5.41 -5.33 -13.06
CA PRO A 194 -4.48 -6.43 -13.31
C PRO A 194 -4.72 -7.12 -14.67
N ASP A 195 -3.64 -7.60 -15.30
CA ASP A 195 -3.71 -8.17 -16.65
C ASP A 195 -4.67 -9.37 -16.75
N GLU A 196 -4.72 -10.20 -15.71
CA GLU A 196 -5.61 -11.35 -15.67
C GLU A 196 -7.08 -10.95 -15.55
N ARG A 197 -7.39 -9.89 -14.80
CA ARG A 197 -8.75 -9.35 -14.68
C ARG A 197 -9.23 -8.72 -16.00
N LEU A 198 -8.35 -7.99 -16.69
CA LEU A 198 -8.65 -7.47 -18.03
C LEU A 198 -8.93 -8.62 -19.00
N ARG A 199 -8.04 -9.61 -19.03
CA ARG A 199 -8.15 -10.78 -19.91
C ARG A 199 -9.42 -11.61 -19.63
N SER A 200 -9.74 -11.88 -18.36
CA SER A 200 -10.93 -12.64 -17.97
C SER A 200 -12.20 -11.92 -18.37
N THR A 201 -12.26 -10.60 -18.18
CA THR A 201 -13.44 -9.77 -18.51
C THR A 201 -13.66 -9.71 -20.02
N ILE A 202 -12.59 -9.47 -20.80
CA ILE A 202 -12.62 -9.50 -22.28
C ILE A 202 -13.08 -10.86 -22.79
N THR A 203 -12.57 -11.95 -22.19
CA THR A 203 -12.94 -13.32 -22.56
C THR A 203 -14.41 -13.61 -22.24
N LEU A 204 -14.88 -13.22 -21.05
CA LEU A 204 -16.26 -13.42 -20.61
C LEU A 204 -17.25 -12.61 -21.47
N ALA A 205 -16.85 -11.39 -21.86
CA ALA A 205 -17.60 -10.54 -22.76
C ALA A 205 -17.49 -10.94 -24.25
N LYS A 206 -16.63 -11.93 -24.57
CA LYS A 206 -16.36 -12.41 -25.94
C LYS A 206 -15.94 -11.29 -26.89
N CYS A 207 -15.19 -10.31 -26.38
CA CYS A 207 -14.64 -9.23 -27.19
C CYS A 207 -13.55 -9.76 -28.13
N THR A 208 -13.67 -9.45 -29.42
CA THR A 208 -12.65 -9.77 -30.43
C THR A 208 -11.80 -8.55 -30.80
N VAL A 209 -12.22 -7.35 -30.42
CA VAL A 209 -11.55 -6.08 -30.71
C VAL A 209 -11.47 -5.25 -29.42
N ALA A 210 -10.32 -4.60 -29.21
CA ALA A 210 -10.10 -3.66 -28.12
C ALA A 210 -9.50 -2.34 -28.63
N LEU A 211 -10.07 -1.22 -28.19
CA LEU A 211 -9.53 0.12 -28.41
C LEU A 211 -8.50 0.45 -27.32
N THR A 212 -7.30 0.82 -27.75
CA THR A 212 -6.15 1.11 -26.86
C THR A 212 -5.32 2.29 -27.37
N ASN A 213 -4.36 2.75 -26.56
CA ASN A 213 -3.36 3.75 -26.96
C ASN A 213 -1.99 3.42 -26.35
N GLY A 214 -0.95 4.14 -26.77
CA GLY A 214 0.42 3.90 -26.29
C GLY A 214 0.65 4.13 -24.78
N ARG A 215 -0.32 4.71 -24.07
CA ARG A 215 -0.28 4.86 -22.59
C ARG A 215 -0.88 3.65 -21.89
N SER A 216 -1.93 3.07 -22.47
CA SER A 216 -2.63 1.89 -21.95
C SER A 216 -1.91 0.57 -22.30
N MET A 217 -0.91 0.63 -23.18
CA MET A 217 -0.16 -0.51 -23.73
C MET A 217 1.35 -0.35 -23.48
N THR A 218 1.80 -0.41 -22.23
CA THR A 218 3.23 -0.34 -21.89
C THR A 218 3.93 -1.69 -22.14
N PRO A 219 5.27 -1.74 -22.32
CA PRO A 219 6.00 -2.99 -22.55
C PRO A 219 5.83 -4.06 -21.47
N GLU A 220 5.45 -3.65 -20.25
CA GLU A 220 5.22 -4.53 -19.10
C GLU A 220 3.83 -5.18 -19.11
N ARG A 221 2.87 -4.65 -19.88
CA ARG A 221 1.49 -5.15 -19.95
C ARG A 221 1.37 -6.26 -20.98
N ASN A 222 0.68 -7.35 -20.62
CA ASN A 222 0.52 -8.55 -21.45
C ASN A 222 -0.93 -9.06 -21.51
N TRP A 223 -1.92 -8.31 -21.01
CA TRP A 223 -3.33 -8.71 -21.01
C TRP A 223 -3.87 -9.06 -22.41
N ASN A 224 -3.37 -8.41 -23.47
CA ASN A 224 -3.71 -8.67 -24.87
C ASN A 224 -2.95 -9.86 -25.50
N ARG A 225 -1.93 -10.40 -24.84
CA ARG A 225 -1.20 -11.60 -25.26
C ARG A 225 -1.88 -12.82 -24.64
N SER A 226 -2.61 -13.59 -25.44
CA SER A 226 -3.12 -14.90 -25.02
C SER A 226 -2.30 -16.03 -25.67
N GLN A 227 -2.34 -17.23 -25.08
CA GLN A 227 -1.73 -18.45 -25.64
C GLN A 227 -2.48 -19.01 -26.87
N ASP A 228 -3.69 -18.53 -27.20
CA ASP A 228 -4.53 -19.17 -28.25
C ASP A 228 -5.47 -18.25 -29.06
N ASN A 229 -5.47 -16.93 -28.88
CA ASN A 229 -6.26 -15.98 -29.68
C ASN A 229 -5.50 -14.66 -29.88
N SER A 230 -5.25 -14.29 -31.14
CA SER A 230 -4.73 -12.99 -31.54
C SER A 230 -5.84 -11.95 -31.51
N LEU A 231 -5.87 -11.11 -30.48
CA LEU A 231 -6.62 -9.85 -30.53
C LEU A 231 -5.88 -8.91 -31.49
N GLU A 232 -6.59 -8.32 -32.46
CA GLU A 232 -6.00 -7.34 -33.37
C GLU A 232 -6.06 -5.94 -32.74
N ASP A 233 -4.90 -5.27 -32.67
CA ASP A 233 -4.79 -3.90 -32.15
C ASP A 233 -5.35 -2.90 -33.18
N VAL A 234 -6.39 -2.14 -32.81
CA VAL A 234 -6.93 -1.07 -33.65
C VAL A 234 -6.42 0.28 -33.14
N MET A 235 -5.49 0.90 -33.88
CA MET A 235 -5.12 2.30 -33.67
C MET A 235 -6.18 3.23 -34.27
N LEU A 236 -6.43 4.36 -33.60
CA LEU A 236 -7.30 5.42 -34.10
C LEU A 236 -6.68 6.03 -35.38
N ILE A 237 -7.15 5.60 -36.56
CA ILE A 237 -6.69 6.08 -37.87
C ILE A 237 -7.84 6.81 -38.56
N ARG A 238 -7.52 7.94 -39.22
CA ARG A 238 -8.48 8.74 -39.97
C ARG A 238 -8.72 8.12 -41.35
N ILE A 239 -9.95 7.70 -41.64
CA ILE A 239 -10.36 7.17 -42.97
C ILE A 239 -11.77 7.70 -43.32
N ASP A 240 -11.95 8.13 -44.57
CA ASP A 240 -13.22 8.63 -45.11
C ASP A 240 -14.12 7.48 -45.59
N SER A 241 -15.29 7.30 -44.98
CA SER A 241 -16.39 6.43 -45.46
C SER A 241 -17.72 6.84 -44.81
N GLU A 242 -18.83 6.74 -45.56
CA GLU A 242 -20.08 7.49 -45.32
C GLU A 242 -21.37 6.64 -45.17
N GLU A 243 -21.30 5.33 -44.90
CA GLU A 243 -22.54 4.54 -44.70
C GLU A 243 -22.94 4.38 -43.22
N LEU A 244 -24.05 5.01 -42.85
CA LEU A 244 -24.71 4.88 -41.54
C LEU A 244 -25.59 3.61 -41.50
N ILE A 245 -25.37 2.77 -40.49
CA ILE A 245 -26.15 1.54 -40.25
C ILE A 245 -27.40 1.88 -39.42
N LYS A 246 -28.55 1.27 -39.75
CA LYS A 246 -29.78 1.42 -38.95
C LYS A 246 -29.73 0.51 -37.71
N ILE A 247 -29.85 1.11 -36.51
CA ILE A 247 -29.78 0.43 -35.22
C ILE A 247 -31.14 0.51 -34.51
N ASP A 248 -31.59 -0.59 -33.90
CA ASP A 248 -32.81 -0.62 -33.09
C ASP A 248 -32.52 -0.10 -31.67
N PRO A 249 -33.32 0.83 -31.10
CA PRO A 249 -33.12 1.35 -29.74
C PRO A 249 -33.10 0.30 -28.62
N ASP A 250 -33.69 -0.88 -28.83
CA ASP A 250 -33.65 -1.98 -27.85
C ASP A 250 -32.33 -2.80 -27.92
N GLU A 251 -31.46 -2.48 -28.88
CA GLU A 251 -30.11 -3.05 -28.95
C GLU A 251 -29.22 -2.51 -27.83
N SER A 252 -28.22 -3.33 -27.49
CA SER A 252 -27.32 -3.10 -26.37
C SER A 252 -26.36 -1.94 -26.67
N ALA A 253 -26.34 -0.93 -25.81
CA ALA A 253 -25.47 0.23 -25.93
C ALA A 253 -24.14 0.01 -25.21
N TYR A 254 -24.19 -0.51 -23.99
CA TYR A 254 -22.99 -0.74 -23.19
C TYR A 254 -23.15 -1.92 -22.24
N ILE A 255 -22.01 -2.48 -21.88
CA ILE A 255 -21.90 -3.55 -20.90
C ILE A 255 -20.90 -3.10 -19.84
N ILE A 256 -21.37 -2.87 -18.60
CA ILE A 256 -20.50 -2.51 -17.48
C ILE A 256 -20.40 -3.69 -16.53
N PHE A 257 -19.17 -4.13 -16.25
CA PHE A 257 -18.93 -5.21 -15.31
C PHE A 257 -18.94 -4.70 -13.87
N THR A 258 -19.74 -5.37 -13.04
CA THR A 258 -19.85 -5.13 -11.61
C THR A 258 -19.33 -6.34 -10.83
N SER A 259 -19.07 -6.15 -9.54
CA SER A 259 -18.71 -7.26 -8.65
C SER A 259 -19.81 -8.31 -8.58
N GLY A 260 -19.42 -9.58 -8.60
CA GLY A 260 -20.35 -10.70 -8.64
C GLY A 260 -20.42 -11.43 -7.30
N SER A 261 -21.62 -11.64 -6.76
CA SER A 261 -21.81 -12.50 -5.59
C SER A 261 -21.27 -13.91 -5.82
N THR A 262 -21.14 -14.32 -7.09
CA THR A 262 -20.62 -15.61 -7.57
C THR A 262 -19.08 -15.72 -7.66
N GLY A 263 -18.31 -14.68 -7.34
CA GLY A 263 -16.85 -14.69 -7.52
C GLY A 263 -16.34 -14.25 -8.89
N LEU A 264 -17.21 -14.24 -9.90
CA LEU A 264 -16.89 -13.76 -11.24
C LEU A 264 -17.57 -12.41 -11.49
N PRO A 265 -16.86 -11.43 -12.07
CA PRO A 265 -17.47 -10.16 -12.48
C PRO A 265 -18.71 -10.41 -13.36
N LYS A 266 -19.80 -9.68 -13.11
CA LYS A 266 -21.06 -9.80 -13.85
C LYS A 266 -21.26 -8.57 -14.74
N GLY A 267 -21.35 -8.79 -16.06
CA GLY A 267 -21.62 -7.72 -17.02
C GLY A 267 -23.10 -7.35 -16.99
N VAL A 268 -23.43 -6.08 -16.76
CA VAL A 268 -24.80 -5.56 -16.85
C VAL A 268 -25.01 -4.98 -18.25
N GLU A 269 -25.99 -5.52 -18.97
CA GLU A 269 -26.27 -5.15 -20.36
C GLU A 269 -27.41 -4.13 -20.44
N ILE A 270 -27.10 -2.91 -20.91
CA ILE A 270 -28.05 -1.80 -20.99
C ILE A 270 -28.34 -1.47 -22.45
N SER A 271 -29.63 -1.29 -22.79
CA SER A 271 -30.05 -0.87 -24.13
C SER A 271 -29.86 0.63 -24.34
N HIS A 272 -29.86 1.05 -25.60
CA HIS A 272 -29.88 2.47 -25.93
C HIS A 272 -31.11 3.17 -25.34
N TYR A 273 -32.29 2.58 -25.50
CA TYR A 273 -33.55 3.16 -25.05
C TYR A 273 -33.57 3.42 -23.54
N SER A 274 -33.13 2.44 -22.73
CA SER A 274 -33.09 2.57 -21.28
C SER A 274 -32.15 3.68 -20.82
N ALA A 275 -30.94 3.76 -21.41
CA ALA A 275 -29.97 4.80 -21.07
C ALA A 275 -30.41 6.20 -21.53
N VAL A 276 -30.97 6.31 -22.74
CA VAL A 276 -31.48 7.59 -23.28
C VAL A 276 -32.65 8.10 -22.43
N ASN A 277 -33.57 7.23 -22.00
CA ASN A 277 -34.66 7.61 -21.11
C ASN A 277 -34.15 8.30 -19.84
N THR A 278 -33.16 7.71 -19.16
CA THR A 278 -32.55 8.31 -17.97
C THR A 278 -31.88 9.65 -18.30
N CYS A 279 -31.07 9.72 -19.36
CA CYS A 279 -30.39 10.96 -19.74
C CYS A 279 -31.35 12.11 -20.04
N LEU A 280 -32.41 11.85 -20.83
CA LEU A 280 -33.40 12.86 -21.18
C LEU A 280 -34.22 13.32 -19.97
N ASP A 281 -34.56 12.41 -19.06
CA ASP A 281 -35.30 12.77 -17.85
C ASP A 281 -34.48 13.69 -16.93
N ILE A 282 -33.23 13.30 -16.63
CA ILE A 282 -32.31 14.11 -15.82
C ILE A 282 -32.09 15.49 -16.47
N ASN A 283 -31.86 15.51 -17.78
CA ASN A 283 -31.63 16.77 -18.49
C ASN A 283 -32.82 17.70 -18.42
N LYS A 284 -34.02 17.16 -18.65
CA LYS A 284 -35.26 17.94 -18.58
C LYS A 284 -35.52 18.44 -17.15
N ARG A 285 -35.38 17.55 -16.17
CA ARG A 285 -35.74 17.79 -14.76
C ARG A 285 -34.89 18.87 -14.11
N PHE A 286 -33.59 18.89 -14.42
CA PHE A 286 -32.63 19.85 -13.86
C PHE A 286 -32.18 20.90 -14.87
N CYS A 287 -32.98 21.12 -15.93
CA CYS A 287 -32.78 22.16 -16.93
C CYS A 287 -31.39 22.16 -17.59
N ILE A 288 -30.83 20.97 -17.84
CA ILE A 288 -29.52 20.79 -18.48
C ILE A 288 -29.65 21.06 -19.97
N GLN A 289 -28.97 22.10 -20.43
CA GLN A 289 -29.06 22.65 -21.79
C GLN A 289 -27.67 23.03 -22.31
N ASN A 290 -27.59 23.70 -23.46
CA ASN A 290 -26.33 24.01 -24.13
C ASN A 290 -25.40 24.99 -23.38
N ASP A 291 -25.87 25.67 -22.32
CA ASP A 291 -25.07 26.59 -21.51
C ASP A 291 -24.35 25.90 -20.35
N ILE A 292 -24.55 24.58 -20.17
CA ILE A 292 -23.96 23.85 -19.05
C ILE A 292 -22.53 23.39 -19.34
N VAL A 293 -21.71 23.41 -18.30
CA VAL A 293 -20.34 22.91 -18.29
C VAL A 293 -20.20 21.90 -17.16
N THR A 294 -20.01 20.62 -17.51
CA THR A 294 -19.91 19.52 -16.56
C THR A 294 -18.44 19.19 -16.28
N PHE A 295 -18.10 18.95 -15.01
CA PHE A 295 -16.80 18.36 -14.67
C PHE A 295 -16.86 16.84 -14.77
N GLY A 296 -16.25 16.27 -15.81
CA GLY A 296 -16.20 14.83 -16.03
C GLY A 296 -15.19 14.17 -15.11
N ILE A 297 -15.55 13.92 -13.85
CA ILE A 297 -14.70 13.25 -12.85
C ILE A 297 -14.88 11.73 -12.83
N SER A 298 -16.05 11.22 -13.23
CA SER A 298 -16.38 9.79 -13.22
C SER A 298 -15.51 8.95 -14.16
N SER A 299 -15.02 7.80 -13.69
CA SER A 299 -14.29 6.87 -14.55
C SER A 299 -15.25 6.14 -15.51
N LEU A 300 -14.79 5.81 -16.72
CA LEU A 300 -15.63 5.25 -17.79
C LEU A 300 -16.23 3.88 -17.43
N ASN A 301 -15.56 3.12 -16.56
CA ASN A 301 -16.05 1.83 -16.05
C ASN A 301 -17.13 1.95 -14.96
N PHE A 302 -17.61 3.17 -14.68
CA PHE A 302 -18.80 3.43 -13.87
C PHE A 302 -19.91 4.00 -14.75
N ASP A 303 -21.14 3.59 -14.46
CA ASP A 303 -22.36 4.02 -15.14
C ASP A 303 -22.60 5.54 -15.04
N LEU A 304 -22.11 6.21 -13.98
CA LEU A 304 -22.13 7.68 -13.87
C LEU A 304 -21.53 8.40 -15.08
N SER A 305 -20.49 7.83 -15.69
CA SER A 305 -19.84 8.41 -16.87
C SER A 305 -20.75 8.47 -18.10
N VAL A 306 -21.78 7.62 -18.16
CA VAL A 306 -22.74 7.58 -19.27
C VAL A 306 -23.51 8.90 -19.32
N TRP A 307 -23.94 9.43 -18.17
CA TRP A 307 -24.57 10.75 -18.13
C TRP A 307 -23.55 11.87 -18.35
N ASP A 308 -22.35 11.78 -17.76
CA ASP A 308 -21.29 12.78 -17.97
C ASP A 308 -21.03 13.00 -19.47
N ILE A 309 -21.02 11.93 -20.27
CA ILE A 309 -20.82 11.98 -21.72
C ILE A 309 -22.13 12.31 -22.45
N PHE A 310 -23.11 11.41 -22.42
CA PHE A 310 -24.28 11.49 -23.29
C PHE A 310 -25.36 12.45 -22.77
N GLY A 311 -25.48 12.62 -21.45
CA GLY A 311 -26.35 13.62 -20.84
C GLY A 311 -25.85 15.04 -21.14
N THR A 312 -24.59 15.32 -20.83
CA THR A 312 -23.95 16.63 -21.09
C THR A 312 -23.91 16.96 -22.58
N LEU A 313 -23.34 16.08 -23.41
CA LEU A 313 -23.12 16.37 -24.83
C LEU A 313 -24.41 16.27 -25.64
N GLY A 314 -25.34 15.41 -25.23
CA GLY A 314 -26.69 15.35 -25.81
C GLY A 314 -27.51 16.62 -25.58
N ALA A 315 -27.25 17.36 -24.50
CA ALA A 315 -27.88 18.66 -24.24
C ALA A 315 -27.21 19.83 -25.01
N GLY A 316 -26.09 19.58 -25.69
CA GLY A 316 -25.29 20.62 -26.33
C GLY A 316 -24.30 21.32 -25.40
N GLY A 317 -24.08 20.81 -24.18
CA GLY A 317 -23.17 21.37 -23.19
C GLY A 317 -21.70 21.07 -23.45
N THR A 318 -20.83 21.45 -22.52
CA THR A 318 -19.38 21.18 -22.59
C THR A 318 -18.94 20.23 -21.46
N LEU A 319 -18.14 19.22 -21.79
CA LEU A 319 -17.53 18.31 -20.82
C LEU A 319 -16.05 18.66 -20.59
N VAL A 320 -15.70 19.01 -19.35
CA VAL A 320 -14.31 19.27 -18.93
C VAL A 320 -13.75 18.01 -18.28
N ILE A 321 -12.73 17.41 -18.87
CA ILE A 321 -12.17 16.13 -18.43
C ILE A 321 -11.20 16.34 -17.25
N CYS A 322 -11.45 15.64 -16.15
CA CYS A 322 -10.49 15.57 -15.04
C CYS A 322 -9.24 14.78 -15.47
N LYS A 323 -8.05 15.34 -15.26
CA LYS A 323 -6.79 14.62 -15.50
C LYS A 323 -6.68 13.36 -14.62
N PRO A 324 -5.97 12.30 -15.06
CA PRO A 324 -5.89 11.02 -14.35
C PRO A 324 -5.44 11.11 -12.87
N ASP A 325 -4.44 11.94 -12.57
CA ASP A 325 -3.89 12.16 -11.22
C ASP A 325 -4.68 13.21 -10.40
N GLY A 326 -5.65 13.90 -11.01
CA GLY A 326 -6.41 14.99 -10.40
C GLY A 326 -7.67 14.54 -9.67
N THR A 327 -7.99 13.25 -9.66
CA THR A 327 -9.26 12.70 -9.11
C THR A 327 -9.37 12.78 -7.58
N ARG A 328 -8.35 13.27 -6.87
CA ARG A 328 -8.32 13.49 -5.41
C ARG A 328 -7.65 14.81 -5.00
N ASP A 329 -7.71 15.82 -5.87
CA ASP A 329 -7.07 17.11 -5.66
C ASP A 329 -8.11 18.26 -5.64
N PRO A 330 -8.57 18.68 -4.45
CA PRO A 330 -9.62 19.69 -4.34
C PRO A 330 -9.19 21.09 -4.75
N ASP A 331 -7.90 21.42 -4.67
CA ASP A 331 -7.38 22.71 -5.14
C ASP A 331 -7.38 22.74 -6.68
N TYR A 332 -7.00 21.63 -7.31
CA TYR A 332 -7.16 21.46 -8.75
C TYR A 332 -8.63 21.58 -9.16
N TRP A 333 -9.57 20.94 -8.47
CA TRP A 333 -10.99 21.05 -8.80
C TRP A 333 -11.50 22.49 -8.75
N TRP A 334 -11.17 23.24 -7.69
CA TRP A 334 -11.53 24.66 -7.62
C TRP A 334 -10.92 25.48 -8.76
N SER A 335 -9.68 25.18 -9.15
CA SER A 335 -9.05 25.83 -10.31
C SER A 335 -9.84 25.57 -11.60
N GLN A 336 -10.30 24.33 -11.81
CA GLN A 336 -11.06 23.96 -13.01
C GLN A 336 -12.47 24.58 -13.00
N ILE A 337 -13.13 24.60 -11.83
CA ILE A 337 -14.44 25.24 -11.65
C ILE A 337 -14.36 26.71 -12.06
N GLN A 338 -13.33 27.43 -11.62
CA GLN A 338 -13.14 28.84 -11.96
C GLN A 338 -12.69 29.06 -13.40
N GLN A 339 -11.72 28.28 -13.88
CA GLN A 339 -11.15 28.45 -15.22
C GLN A 339 -12.17 28.19 -16.33
N HIS A 340 -13.03 27.19 -16.13
CA HIS A 340 -13.97 26.72 -17.15
C HIS A 340 -15.43 27.08 -16.85
N ASN A 341 -15.70 27.79 -15.75
CA ASN A 341 -17.04 28.15 -15.28
C ASN A 341 -17.95 26.92 -15.17
N ILE A 342 -17.47 25.89 -14.49
CA ILE A 342 -18.19 24.62 -14.34
C ILE A 342 -19.52 24.88 -13.62
N THR A 343 -20.62 24.42 -14.21
CA THR A 343 -21.98 24.60 -13.68
C THR A 343 -22.56 23.31 -13.12
N VAL A 344 -22.08 22.14 -13.56
CA VAL A 344 -22.58 20.85 -13.10
C VAL A 344 -21.48 20.02 -12.44
N TRP A 345 -21.77 19.55 -11.24
CA TRP A 345 -20.91 18.64 -10.48
C TRP A 345 -21.64 17.32 -10.25
N ASN A 346 -21.19 16.23 -10.89
CA ASN A 346 -21.76 14.89 -10.77
C ASN A 346 -20.73 13.94 -10.14
N THR A 347 -20.97 13.47 -8.91
CA THR A 347 -20.00 12.61 -8.21
C THR A 347 -20.59 11.84 -7.02
N VAL A 348 -19.71 11.15 -6.27
CA VAL A 348 -20.02 10.49 -5.00
C VAL A 348 -19.90 11.44 -3.80
N PRO A 349 -20.67 11.23 -2.71
CA PRO A 349 -20.73 12.15 -1.56
C PRO A 349 -19.36 12.49 -0.96
N THR A 350 -18.46 11.50 -0.84
CA THR A 350 -17.12 11.67 -0.27
C THR A 350 -16.25 12.65 -1.07
N THR A 351 -16.35 12.62 -2.40
CA THR A 351 -15.59 13.52 -3.27
C THR A 351 -16.11 14.95 -3.15
N PHE A 352 -17.43 15.10 -3.05
CA PHE A 352 -18.04 16.41 -2.82
C PHE A 352 -17.73 16.97 -1.42
N GLU A 353 -17.68 16.12 -0.40
CA GLU A 353 -17.26 16.52 0.94
C GLU A 353 -15.81 17.02 0.98
N MET A 354 -14.90 16.40 0.22
CA MET A 354 -13.54 16.89 0.04
C MET A 354 -13.52 18.29 -0.60
N LEU A 355 -14.34 18.51 -1.63
CA LEU A 355 -14.48 19.82 -2.29
C LEU A 355 -15.02 20.89 -1.33
N LEU A 356 -16.06 20.57 -0.55
CA LEU A 356 -16.63 21.49 0.44
C LEU A 356 -15.66 21.79 1.59
N SER A 357 -14.81 20.84 1.96
CA SER A 357 -13.86 20.99 3.07
C SER A 357 -12.68 21.89 2.73
N SER A 358 -12.35 22.03 1.44
CA SER A 358 -11.34 22.99 0.95
C SER A 358 -11.93 24.37 0.62
N TYR A 359 -13.26 24.54 0.71
CA TYR A 359 -13.91 25.82 0.39
C TYR A 359 -13.43 26.95 1.31
N SER A 360 -13.25 28.14 0.72
CA SER A 360 -12.99 29.39 1.43
C SER A 360 -13.87 30.50 0.85
N ALA A 361 -14.24 31.48 1.67
CA ALA A 361 -15.17 32.55 1.28
C ALA A 361 -14.70 33.40 0.09
N ASP A 362 -13.39 33.40 -0.20
CA ASP A 362 -12.80 34.11 -1.33
C ASP A 362 -13.00 33.38 -2.68
N ILE A 363 -13.42 32.12 -2.66
CA ILE A 363 -13.66 31.29 -3.85
C ILE A 363 -15.07 31.57 -4.37
N LYS A 364 -15.16 32.17 -5.56
CA LYS A 364 -16.41 32.27 -6.30
C LYS A 364 -16.72 30.94 -7.00
N SER A 365 -17.85 30.34 -6.66
CA SER A 365 -18.37 29.13 -7.32
C SER A 365 -19.30 29.50 -8.48
N THR A 366 -19.27 28.70 -9.54
CA THR A 366 -20.18 28.78 -10.70
C THR A 366 -21.15 27.60 -10.75
N LEU A 367 -21.10 26.71 -9.76
CA LEU A 367 -21.95 25.53 -9.69
C LEU A 367 -23.42 25.96 -9.62
N LYS A 368 -24.25 25.31 -10.45
CA LYS A 368 -25.71 25.47 -10.51
C LYS A 368 -26.41 24.19 -10.08
N VAL A 369 -25.87 23.03 -10.48
CA VAL A 369 -26.46 21.71 -10.19
C VAL A 369 -25.39 20.80 -9.60
N VAL A 370 -25.67 20.21 -8.45
CA VAL A 370 -24.83 19.21 -7.79
C VAL A 370 -25.62 17.92 -7.68
N MET A 371 -25.15 16.88 -8.35
CA MET A 371 -25.77 15.56 -8.37
C MET A 371 -24.88 14.59 -7.59
N LEU A 372 -25.42 14.06 -6.50
CA LEU A 372 -24.74 13.12 -5.62
C LEU A 372 -25.36 11.74 -5.74
N SER A 373 -24.55 10.72 -5.97
CA SER A 373 -25.02 9.33 -6.07
C SER A 373 -23.92 8.32 -5.77
N GLY A 374 -24.23 7.03 -5.85
CA GLY A 374 -23.24 5.97 -5.67
C GLY A 374 -22.99 5.56 -4.20
N ASP A 375 -23.24 6.43 -3.22
CA ASP A 375 -23.18 6.11 -1.78
C ASP A 375 -24.27 6.82 -0.97
N ALA A 376 -24.42 6.47 0.31
CA ALA A 376 -25.32 7.13 1.23
C ALA A 376 -24.94 8.62 1.39
N ILE A 377 -25.92 9.50 1.26
CA ILE A 377 -25.73 10.95 1.38
C ILE A 377 -26.20 11.38 2.76
N ASN A 378 -25.29 11.91 3.59
CA ASN A 378 -25.66 12.38 4.92
C ASN A 378 -26.40 13.73 4.84
N MET A 379 -27.45 13.91 5.63
CA MET A 379 -28.18 15.18 5.71
C MET A 379 -27.29 16.35 6.14
N SER A 380 -26.28 16.12 6.98
CA SER A 380 -25.33 17.16 7.40
C SER A 380 -24.45 17.67 6.25
N LEU A 381 -24.03 16.79 5.34
CA LEU A 381 -23.30 17.18 4.13
C LEU A 381 -24.17 18.05 3.22
N ALA A 382 -25.44 17.67 3.05
CA ALA A 382 -26.39 18.40 2.23
C ALA A 382 -26.72 19.80 2.79
N ASN A 383 -26.97 19.89 4.10
CA ASN A 383 -27.16 21.17 4.78
C ASN A 383 -25.93 22.08 4.63
N LYS A 384 -24.72 21.55 4.89
CA LYS A 384 -23.47 22.30 4.71
C LYS A 384 -23.30 22.83 3.29
N ALA A 385 -23.71 22.05 2.28
CA ALA A 385 -23.63 22.46 0.88
C ALA A 385 -24.54 23.65 0.58
N LEU A 386 -25.80 23.63 1.05
CA LEU A 386 -26.74 24.73 0.86
C LEU A 386 -26.39 25.97 1.70
N ASP A 387 -25.80 25.78 2.88
CA ASP A 387 -25.29 26.91 3.69
C ASP A 387 -24.17 27.67 2.96
N ILE A 388 -23.33 26.95 2.22
CA ILE A 388 -22.23 27.52 1.44
C ILE A 388 -22.73 28.07 0.09
N PHE A 389 -23.60 27.32 -0.59
CA PHE A 389 -24.12 27.65 -1.90
C PHE A 389 -25.67 27.63 -1.91
N PRO A 390 -26.34 28.69 -1.47
CA PRO A 390 -27.81 28.69 -1.32
C PRO A 390 -28.59 28.53 -2.62
N GLU A 391 -27.98 28.83 -3.76
CA GLU A 391 -28.64 28.85 -5.07
C GLU A 391 -28.46 27.55 -5.89
N ILE A 392 -27.72 26.56 -5.38
CA ILE A 392 -27.53 25.30 -6.11
C ILE A 392 -28.76 24.41 -6.04
N GLN A 393 -29.01 23.67 -7.10
CA GLN A 393 -29.88 22.51 -7.06
C GLN A 393 -29.06 21.31 -6.57
N LEU A 394 -29.26 20.93 -5.30
CA LEU A 394 -28.63 19.74 -4.73
C LEU A 394 -29.56 18.54 -4.89
N VAL A 395 -29.13 17.56 -5.68
CA VAL A 395 -29.92 16.38 -6.03
C VAL A 395 -29.24 15.13 -5.51
N GLY A 396 -29.96 14.36 -4.70
CA GLY A 396 -29.62 12.97 -4.43
C GLY A 396 -30.20 12.08 -5.52
N LEU A 397 -29.36 11.29 -6.18
CA LEU A 397 -29.79 10.33 -7.20
C LEU A 397 -29.48 8.91 -6.72
N GLY A 398 -30.44 8.02 -6.87
CA GLY A 398 -30.32 6.62 -6.47
C GLY A 398 -30.65 5.67 -7.61
N GLY A 399 -30.18 4.43 -7.46
CA GLY A 399 -30.36 3.38 -8.46
C GLY A 399 -29.33 2.28 -8.34
N ALA A 400 -29.28 1.47 -9.39
CA ALA A 400 -28.32 0.40 -9.57
C ALA A 400 -27.87 0.40 -11.03
N THR A 401 -26.70 -0.16 -11.32
CA THR A 401 -26.24 -0.36 -12.70
C THR A 401 -27.25 -1.13 -13.52
N GLU A 402 -27.97 -2.08 -12.90
CA GLU A 402 -29.07 -2.84 -13.48
C GLU A 402 -30.34 -2.03 -13.83
N ALA A 403 -30.36 -0.74 -13.50
CA ALA A 403 -31.47 0.20 -13.74
C ALA A 403 -31.02 1.48 -14.48
N SER A 404 -30.00 1.38 -15.35
CA SER A 404 -29.54 2.47 -16.23
C SER A 404 -29.15 3.75 -15.48
N ILE A 405 -28.04 3.68 -14.73
CA ILE A 405 -27.43 4.76 -13.96
C ILE A 405 -28.25 5.12 -12.72
N TRP A 406 -29.44 5.69 -12.91
CA TRP A 406 -30.34 6.15 -11.87
C TRP A 406 -31.77 5.75 -12.19
N SER A 407 -32.55 5.52 -11.14
CA SER A 407 -33.96 5.14 -11.21
C SER A 407 -34.86 6.01 -10.34
N ASN A 408 -34.26 6.75 -9.40
CA ASN A 408 -34.96 7.59 -8.44
C ASN A 408 -34.14 8.83 -8.09
N PHE A 409 -34.82 9.84 -7.53
CA PHE A 409 -34.22 11.10 -7.13
C PHE A 409 -34.90 11.70 -5.91
N HIS A 410 -34.13 12.47 -5.15
CA HIS A 410 -34.57 13.40 -4.11
C HIS A 410 -33.97 14.78 -4.37
N MET A 411 -34.80 15.82 -4.43
CA MET A 411 -34.31 17.21 -4.49
C MET A 411 -34.21 17.75 -3.08
N PHE A 412 -32.99 18.08 -2.65
CA PHE A 412 -32.78 18.55 -1.29
C PHE A 412 -33.18 20.02 -1.12
N SER A 413 -33.90 20.30 -0.04
CA SER A 413 -34.24 21.63 0.45
C SER A 413 -34.16 21.64 1.97
N HIS A 414 -34.17 22.81 2.62
CA HIS A 414 -34.22 22.87 4.09
C HIS A 414 -35.46 22.18 4.69
N ASP A 415 -36.57 22.12 3.96
CA ASP A 415 -37.79 21.40 4.35
C ASP A 415 -37.58 19.88 4.37
N SER A 416 -36.56 19.36 3.67
CA SER A 416 -36.19 17.94 3.74
C SER A 416 -35.78 17.50 5.15
N ASN A 417 -35.39 18.44 6.03
CA ASN A 417 -35.09 18.13 7.43
C ASN A 417 -36.35 17.72 8.24
N GLU A 418 -37.56 18.04 7.75
CA GLU A 418 -38.83 17.62 8.37
C GLU A 418 -39.12 16.11 8.19
N LEU A 419 -38.36 15.43 7.32
CA LEU A 419 -38.47 13.99 7.12
C LEU A 419 -37.84 13.17 8.26
N GLU A 420 -37.10 13.83 9.17
CA GLU A 420 -36.47 13.23 10.35
C GLU A 420 -35.58 12.01 10.04
N THR A 421 -34.97 11.98 8.84
CA THR A 421 -34.02 10.95 8.41
C THR A 421 -32.57 11.39 8.66
N GLU A 422 -31.67 10.45 8.96
CA GLU A 422 -30.23 10.75 9.07
C GLU A 422 -29.56 10.88 7.69
N LEU A 423 -30.08 10.13 6.72
CA LEU A 423 -29.62 10.10 5.34
C LEU A 423 -30.64 10.79 4.43
N MET A 424 -30.16 11.35 3.32
CA MET A 424 -31.03 11.84 2.27
C MET A 424 -31.91 10.68 1.75
N PRO A 425 -33.23 10.88 1.62
CA PRO A 425 -34.12 9.87 1.06
C PRO A 425 -33.66 9.43 -0.34
N TYR A 426 -33.97 8.19 -0.72
CA TYR A 426 -33.93 7.72 -2.11
C TYR A 426 -35.03 8.40 -2.96
N GLY A 427 -36.03 9.00 -2.31
CA GLY A 427 -37.01 9.85 -2.96
C GLY A 427 -38.00 9.06 -3.83
N GLN A 428 -38.23 9.55 -5.05
CA GLN A 428 -39.27 9.05 -5.97
C GLN A 428 -38.69 8.61 -7.32
N ALA A 429 -39.47 7.85 -8.11
CA ALA A 429 -39.01 7.30 -9.37
C ALA A 429 -38.81 8.35 -10.48
N LEU A 430 -37.87 8.07 -11.39
CA LEU A 430 -37.66 8.82 -12.63
C LEU A 430 -38.74 8.52 -13.67
N SER A 431 -38.82 9.35 -14.72
CA SER A 431 -39.79 9.17 -15.81
C SER A 431 -39.68 7.80 -16.48
N ASN A 432 -40.83 7.17 -16.72
CA ASN A 432 -40.98 5.80 -17.25
C ASN A 432 -40.35 4.69 -16.39
N GLN A 433 -39.94 5.00 -15.17
CA GLN A 433 -39.38 4.05 -14.21
C GLN A 433 -40.27 3.99 -12.97
N THR A 434 -40.13 2.93 -12.19
CA THR A 434 -40.92 2.72 -10.97
C THR A 434 -40.04 2.18 -9.86
N ILE A 435 -40.39 2.50 -8.62
CA ILE A 435 -39.69 2.02 -7.42
C ILE A 435 -40.70 1.64 -6.34
N TYR A 436 -40.45 0.49 -5.72
CA TYR A 436 -41.37 -0.13 -4.77
C TYR A 436 -40.64 -0.62 -3.52
N VAL A 437 -41.30 -0.55 -2.36
CA VAL A 437 -40.91 -1.29 -1.16
C VAL A 437 -41.96 -2.38 -0.94
N LEU A 438 -41.56 -3.64 -1.12
CA LEU A 438 -42.46 -4.79 -1.13
C LEU A 438 -42.09 -5.82 -0.05
N ASP A 439 -43.05 -6.67 0.31
CA ASP A 439 -42.79 -7.89 1.10
C ASP A 439 -42.45 -9.12 0.24
N SER A 440 -42.32 -10.28 0.87
CA SER A 440 -41.98 -11.55 0.19
C SER A 440 -43.05 -12.04 -0.78
N GLU A 441 -44.30 -11.58 -0.63
CA GLU A 441 -45.43 -11.92 -1.50
C GLU A 441 -45.65 -10.85 -2.59
N LEU A 442 -44.71 -9.90 -2.72
CA LEU A 442 -44.76 -8.75 -3.63
C LEU A 442 -45.95 -7.81 -3.34
N GLU A 443 -46.30 -7.59 -2.08
CA GLU A 443 -47.28 -6.58 -1.68
C GLU A 443 -46.60 -5.33 -1.14
N TYR A 444 -47.24 -4.16 -1.28
CA TYR A 444 -46.78 -2.90 -0.72
C TYR A 444 -46.61 -2.97 0.80
N ARG A 445 -45.54 -2.36 1.32
CA ARG A 445 -45.35 -2.16 2.76
C ARG A 445 -46.09 -0.91 3.28
N PRO A 446 -46.58 -0.93 4.53
CA PRO A 446 -47.07 0.28 5.21
C PRO A 446 -45.98 1.33 5.42
N THR A 447 -46.38 2.57 5.75
CA THR A 447 -45.43 3.62 6.13
C THR A 447 -44.61 3.19 7.35
N GLY A 448 -43.30 3.49 7.34
CA GLY A 448 -42.40 3.17 8.45
C GLY A 448 -41.96 1.69 8.52
N VAL A 449 -42.63 0.79 7.79
CA VAL A 449 -42.38 -0.65 7.84
C VAL A 449 -41.37 -1.07 6.78
N THR A 450 -40.35 -1.82 7.20
CA THR A 450 -39.28 -2.28 6.31
C THR A 450 -39.76 -3.31 5.30
N GLY A 451 -39.21 -3.24 4.08
CA GLY A 451 -39.33 -4.25 3.03
C GLY A 451 -38.17 -4.18 2.04
N GLU A 452 -38.25 -4.98 0.99
CA GLU A 452 -37.24 -5.03 -0.07
C GLU A 452 -37.54 -4.00 -1.16
N ILE A 453 -36.50 -3.34 -1.66
CA ILE A 453 -36.62 -2.36 -2.74
C ILE A 453 -36.58 -3.09 -4.09
N TYR A 454 -37.55 -2.76 -4.94
CA TYR A 454 -37.65 -3.24 -6.32
C TYR A 454 -37.73 -2.05 -7.28
N ILE A 455 -37.08 -2.18 -8.44
CA ILE A 455 -37.12 -1.18 -9.51
C ILE A 455 -37.82 -1.80 -10.73
N GLY A 456 -38.65 -1.03 -11.42
CA GLY A 456 -39.34 -1.46 -12.66
C GLY A 456 -39.32 -0.39 -13.75
N GLY A 457 -39.82 -0.74 -14.93
CA GLY A 457 -39.99 0.20 -16.05
C GLY A 457 -38.81 0.25 -17.04
N VAL A 458 -38.77 1.30 -17.85
CA VAL A 458 -37.90 1.42 -19.03
C VAL A 458 -36.41 1.41 -18.69
N GLY A 459 -36.01 1.88 -17.50
CA GLY A 459 -34.61 1.94 -17.08
C GLY A 459 -33.97 0.58 -16.81
N LEU A 460 -34.75 -0.51 -16.74
CA LEU A 460 -34.20 -1.84 -16.45
C LEU A 460 -33.23 -2.34 -17.53
N ALA A 461 -32.13 -2.94 -17.09
CA ALA A 461 -31.19 -3.65 -17.95
C ALA A 461 -31.87 -4.80 -18.69
N LYS A 462 -31.31 -5.16 -19.86
CA LYS A 462 -31.71 -6.38 -20.57
C LYS A 462 -31.46 -7.60 -19.69
N GLY A 463 -30.37 -7.59 -18.95
CA GLY A 463 -30.03 -8.59 -17.93
C GLY A 463 -28.54 -8.58 -17.63
N TYR A 464 -28.06 -9.70 -17.12
CA TYR A 464 -26.63 -9.97 -17.03
C TYR A 464 -26.11 -10.61 -18.32
N PHE A 465 -25.11 -9.98 -18.92
CA PHE A 465 -24.52 -10.37 -20.19
C PHE A 465 -23.98 -11.80 -20.12
N CYS A 466 -24.38 -12.65 -21.06
CA CYS A 466 -24.06 -14.07 -21.10
C CYS A 466 -24.40 -14.87 -19.81
N ASN A 467 -25.34 -14.40 -18.97
CA ASN A 467 -25.74 -15.07 -17.72
C ASN A 467 -27.27 -15.10 -17.53
N PRO A 468 -28.00 -16.01 -18.20
CA PRO A 468 -29.46 -16.06 -18.15
C PRO A 468 -30.01 -16.52 -16.79
N GLU A 469 -29.29 -17.37 -16.06
CA GLU A 469 -29.72 -17.87 -14.75
C GLU A 469 -29.78 -16.74 -13.72
N LEU A 470 -28.70 -15.98 -13.58
CA LEU A 470 -28.68 -14.82 -12.68
C LEU A 470 -29.66 -13.74 -13.14
N THR A 471 -29.88 -13.61 -14.45
CA THR A 471 -30.88 -12.69 -14.99
C THR A 471 -32.28 -13.07 -14.52
N GLN A 472 -32.67 -14.34 -14.60
CA GLN A 472 -33.98 -14.79 -14.12
C GLN A 472 -34.12 -14.69 -12.59
N GLU A 473 -33.03 -14.87 -11.85
CA GLU A 473 -33.03 -14.73 -10.39
C GLU A 473 -33.27 -13.27 -9.95
N LYS A 474 -32.62 -12.30 -10.62
CA LYS A 474 -32.67 -10.89 -10.20
C LYS A 474 -33.72 -10.07 -10.93
N PHE A 475 -34.09 -10.42 -12.15
CA PHE A 475 -35.12 -9.76 -12.94
C PHE A 475 -36.34 -10.66 -13.03
N ILE A 476 -37.30 -10.41 -12.13
CA ILE A 476 -38.51 -11.24 -11.98
C ILE A 476 -39.68 -10.62 -12.71
N ASP A 477 -40.60 -11.46 -13.19
CA ASP A 477 -41.87 -11.00 -13.77
C ASP A 477 -42.97 -11.02 -12.70
N SER A 478 -43.55 -9.86 -12.43
CA SER A 478 -44.72 -9.70 -11.57
C SER A 478 -45.99 -9.55 -12.40
N PRO A 479 -47.08 -10.28 -12.10
CA PRO A 479 -48.37 -10.09 -12.75
C PRO A 479 -48.94 -8.68 -12.59
N HIS A 480 -48.60 -7.97 -11.50
CA HIS A 480 -49.15 -6.66 -11.17
C HIS A 480 -48.22 -5.51 -11.53
N PHE A 481 -46.90 -5.69 -11.40
CA PHE A 481 -45.92 -4.62 -11.60
C PHE A 481 -45.10 -4.77 -12.89
N GLY A 482 -45.31 -5.84 -13.65
CA GLY A 482 -44.48 -6.18 -14.80
C GLY A 482 -43.10 -6.67 -14.38
N ARG A 483 -42.09 -6.44 -15.23
CA ARG A 483 -40.72 -6.86 -14.96
C ARG A 483 -40.08 -5.97 -13.88
N LEU A 484 -39.53 -6.60 -12.85
CA LEU A 484 -38.90 -5.96 -11.70
C LEU A 484 -37.46 -6.43 -11.53
N TYR A 485 -36.54 -5.51 -11.25
CA TYR A 485 -35.21 -5.80 -10.72
C TYR A 485 -35.24 -5.80 -9.19
N LYS A 486 -34.77 -6.90 -8.61
CA LYS A 486 -34.61 -7.08 -7.16
C LYS A 486 -33.26 -6.51 -6.71
N THR A 487 -33.27 -5.33 -6.09
CA THR A 487 -32.02 -4.58 -5.81
C THR A 487 -31.18 -5.20 -4.70
N GLY A 488 -31.84 -5.93 -3.78
CA GLY A 488 -31.24 -6.44 -2.55
C GLY A 488 -31.15 -5.40 -1.43
N ASP A 489 -31.61 -4.17 -1.67
CA ASP A 489 -31.66 -3.12 -0.66
C ASP A 489 -32.94 -3.26 0.20
N ILE A 490 -32.82 -2.86 1.47
CA ILE A 490 -33.92 -2.77 2.42
C ILE A 490 -34.24 -1.30 2.62
N GLY A 491 -35.52 -0.97 2.51
CA GLY A 491 -36.02 0.37 2.72
C GLY A 491 -37.39 0.38 3.37
N ARG A 492 -37.93 1.58 3.56
CA ARG A 492 -39.29 1.82 4.03
C ARG A 492 -39.86 3.06 3.36
N TYR A 493 -41.19 3.13 3.33
CA TYR A 493 -41.87 4.34 2.92
C TYR A 493 -41.89 5.38 4.05
N LEU A 494 -41.66 6.63 3.69
CA LEU A 494 -41.85 7.81 4.52
C LEU A 494 -43.30 8.32 4.41
N ASN A 495 -43.66 9.22 5.33
CA ASN A 495 -45.02 9.80 5.42
C ASN A 495 -45.40 10.57 4.14
N ASN A 496 -44.43 11.14 3.44
CA ASN A 496 -44.64 11.93 2.21
C ASN A 496 -44.76 11.06 0.95
N GLY A 497 -44.64 9.73 1.03
CA GLY A 497 -44.66 8.86 -0.13
C GLY A 497 -43.30 8.30 -0.54
N GLU A 498 -42.22 9.01 -0.21
CA GLU A 498 -40.85 8.72 -0.66
C GLU A 498 -40.25 7.51 0.06
N ILE A 499 -39.12 7.04 -0.45
CA ILE A 499 -38.43 5.86 0.09
C ILE A 499 -37.16 6.29 0.82
N GLU A 500 -37.00 5.78 2.04
CA GLU A 500 -35.74 5.81 2.78
C GLU A 500 -35.04 4.45 2.65
N ILE A 501 -33.74 4.48 2.34
CA ILE A 501 -32.90 3.28 2.36
C ILE A 501 -32.33 3.07 3.77
N LEU A 502 -32.47 1.86 4.29
CA LEU A 502 -31.98 1.50 5.62
C LEU A 502 -30.71 0.64 5.56
N GLY A 503 -30.48 -0.04 4.44
CA GLY A 503 -29.30 -0.88 4.23
C GLY A 503 -29.52 -1.93 3.17
N ARG A 504 -28.76 -3.02 3.24
CA ARG A 504 -28.85 -4.16 2.31
C ARG A 504 -29.25 -5.43 3.04
N ARG A 505 -29.98 -6.29 2.34
CA ARG A 505 -30.36 -7.64 2.79
C ARG A 505 -29.21 -8.63 2.63
N ASP A 506 -28.40 -8.43 1.60
CA ASP A 506 -27.21 -9.21 1.31
C ASP A 506 -25.95 -8.57 1.94
N MET A 507 -24.84 -9.31 1.93
CA MET A 507 -23.55 -8.89 2.49
C MET A 507 -22.80 -7.88 1.60
N GLN A 508 -23.45 -7.34 0.57
CA GLN A 508 -22.82 -6.40 -0.34
C GLN A 508 -22.60 -5.04 0.34
N VAL A 509 -21.44 -4.44 0.11
CA VAL A 509 -21.03 -3.18 0.75
C VAL A 509 -20.58 -2.17 -0.29
N LYS A 510 -20.72 -0.88 0.05
CA LYS A 510 -20.14 0.23 -0.73
C LYS A 510 -18.86 0.70 -0.03
N ILE A 511 -17.73 0.68 -0.75
CA ILE A 511 -16.41 1.10 -0.26
C ILE A 511 -15.93 2.26 -1.12
N GLY A 512 -15.96 3.48 -0.58
CA GLY A 512 -15.57 4.69 -1.32
C GLY A 512 -16.29 4.83 -2.66
N GLY A 513 -17.62 4.63 -2.67
CA GLY A 513 -18.46 4.66 -3.88
C GLY A 513 -18.42 3.41 -4.77
N HIS A 514 -17.57 2.42 -4.47
CA HIS A 514 -17.48 1.18 -5.24
C HIS A 514 -18.41 0.11 -4.66
N ARG A 515 -19.19 -0.54 -5.52
CA ARG A 515 -20.03 -1.68 -5.16
C ARG A 515 -19.13 -2.94 -5.03
N VAL A 516 -19.01 -3.48 -3.82
CA VAL A 516 -18.14 -4.62 -3.51
C VAL A 516 -18.97 -5.77 -2.94
N GLU A 517 -18.90 -6.92 -3.61
CA GLU A 517 -19.45 -8.19 -3.11
C GLU A 517 -18.40 -8.88 -2.25
N LEU A 518 -18.65 -9.02 -0.95
CA LEU A 518 -17.70 -9.67 -0.04
C LEU A 518 -17.42 -11.13 -0.46
N GLY A 519 -18.45 -11.80 -0.98
CA GLY A 519 -18.35 -13.14 -1.55
C GLY A 519 -17.44 -13.26 -2.79
N GLU A 520 -17.18 -12.17 -3.53
CA GLU A 520 -16.21 -12.19 -4.64
C GLU A 520 -14.79 -12.37 -4.10
N ILE A 521 -14.52 -11.64 -3.03
CA ILE A 521 -13.26 -11.68 -2.31
C ILE A 521 -13.12 -13.04 -1.62
N GLU A 522 -14.14 -13.48 -0.89
CA GLU A 522 -14.16 -14.79 -0.21
C GLU A 522 -13.85 -15.92 -1.17
N ARG A 523 -14.46 -15.95 -2.37
CA ARG A 523 -14.17 -17.00 -3.36
C ARG A 523 -12.82 -16.88 -4.03
N CYS A 524 -12.36 -15.66 -4.30
CA CYS A 524 -11.02 -15.44 -4.80
C CYS A 524 -10.02 -16.08 -3.81
N ILE A 525 -10.20 -15.84 -2.52
CA ILE A 525 -9.39 -16.42 -1.44
C ILE A 525 -9.59 -17.94 -1.34
N GLU A 526 -10.83 -18.44 -1.35
CA GLU A 526 -11.14 -19.88 -1.23
C GLU A 526 -10.67 -20.69 -2.44
N SER A 527 -10.32 -20.04 -3.56
CA SER A 527 -9.68 -20.71 -4.69
C SER A 527 -8.20 -21.04 -4.43
N LEU A 528 -7.61 -20.54 -3.34
CA LEU A 528 -6.30 -20.98 -2.86
C LEU A 528 -6.39 -22.35 -2.20
N PRO A 529 -5.52 -23.32 -2.57
CA PRO A 529 -5.58 -24.69 -2.04
C PRO A 529 -5.50 -24.81 -0.52
N ASN A 530 -4.83 -23.85 0.14
CA ASN A 530 -4.52 -23.88 1.57
C ASN A 530 -5.63 -23.28 2.46
N VAL A 531 -6.61 -22.60 1.85
CA VAL A 531 -7.70 -21.93 2.55
C VAL A 531 -8.90 -22.87 2.65
N ASN A 532 -9.38 -23.10 3.88
CA ASN A 532 -10.54 -23.92 4.16
C ASN A 532 -11.85 -23.12 4.08
N GLN A 533 -11.89 -21.95 4.74
CA GLN A 533 -13.03 -21.02 4.69
C GLN A 533 -12.54 -19.58 4.77
N ALA A 534 -13.21 -18.67 4.07
CA ALA A 534 -12.98 -17.24 4.15
C ALA A 534 -14.24 -16.48 4.55
N THR A 535 -14.09 -15.38 5.26
CA THR A 535 -15.17 -14.43 5.54
C THR A 535 -14.59 -13.03 5.51
N ILE A 536 -15.15 -12.15 4.68
CA ILE A 536 -14.79 -10.74 4.68
C ILE A 536 -15.85 -9.96 5.44
N ILE A 537 -15.43 -8.98 6.23
CA ILE A 537 -16.34 -8.00 6.81
C ILE A 537 -15.89 -6.58 6.46
N ALA A 538 -16.86 -5.69 6.31
CA ALA A 538 -16.59 -4.26 6.28
C ALA A 538 -16.61 -3.69 7.71
N ILE A 539 -15.54 -3.00 8.07
CA ILE A 539 -15.41 -2.25 9.32
C ILE A 539 -15.88 -0.81 9.08
N PRO A 540 -16.80 -0.29 9.92
CA PRO A 540 -17.22 1.11 9.86
C PRO A 540 -16.07 2.05 10.27
N GLY A 541 -15.98 3.19 9.58
CA GLY A 541 -15.06 4.31 9.81
C GLY A 541 -15.44 5.45 8.84
N ASP A 542 -14.76 6.60 8.87
CA ASP A 542 -15.03 7.72 7.95
C ASP A 542 -15.02 7.30 6.46
N VAL A 543 -14.16 6.33 6.12
CA VAL A 543 -14.29 5.52 4.91
C VAL A 543 -14.27 4.05 5.32
N ARG A 544 -15.33 3.29 4.98
CA ARG A 544 -15.39 1.85 5.23
C ARG A 544 -14.18 1.15 4.62
N TYR A 545 -13.65 0.16 5.32
CA TYR A 545 -12.58 -0.70 4.80
C TYR A 545 -12.86 -2.17 5.11
N LEU A 546 -12.15 -3.06 4.43
CA LEU A 546 -12.38 -4.50 4.47
C LEU A 546 -11.35 -5.19 5.36
N VAL A 547 -11.78 -6.17 6.14
CA VAL A 547 -10.94 -7.07 6.93
C VAL A 547 -11.33 -8.50 6.56
N GLY A 548 -10.32 -9.32 6.23
CA GLY A 548 -10.54 -10.72 5.87
C GLY A 548 -10.21 -11.66 7.01
N PHE A 549 -11.09 -12.64 7.22
CA PHE A 549 -10.92 -13.72 8.17
C PHE A 549 -10.82 -15.02 7.41
N VAL A 550 -9.84 -15.85 7.74
CA VAL A 550 -9.58 -17.10 7.04
C VAL A 550 -9.33 -18.22 8.02
N THR A 551 -9.66 -19.44 7.61
CA THR A 551 -9.29 -20.68 8.28
C THR A 551 -8.49 -21.52 7.30
N THR A 552 -7.49 -22.26 7.78
CA THR A 552 -6.60 -23.08 6.96
C THR A 552 -6.65 -24.55 7.36
N TYR A 553 -6.14 -25.44 6.49
CA TYR A 553 -6.00 -26.86 6.79
C TYR A 553 -4.74 -27.18 7.63
N GLU A 554 -3.72 -26.32 7.55
CA GLU A 554 -2.47 -26.38 8.31
C GLU A 554 -2.11 -24.98 8.84
N ASP A 555 -1.44 -24.89 10.00
CA ASP A 555 -0.83 -23.65 10.48
C ASP A 555 0.36 -23.33 9.57
N GLN A 556 0.24 -22.26 8.75
CA GLN A 556 1.30 -21.83 7.85
C GLN A 556 1.67 -20.36 8.07
N GLU A 557 2.98 -20.12 8.22
CA GLU A 557 3.57 -18.77 8.09
C GLU A 557 3.45 -18.33 6.62
N GLY A 558 3.07 -17.06 6.36
CA GLY A 558 2.99 -16.50 5.00
C GLY A 558 1.58 -16.44 4.37
N LEU A 559 0.55 -17.04 5.00
CA LEU A 559 -0.81 -17.07 4.45
C LEU A 559 -1.37 -15.68 4.11
N GLU A 560 -1.21 -14.67 4.97
CA GLU A 560 -1.73 -13.30 4.74
C GLU A 560 -1.23 -12.70 3.42
N GLU A 561 0.02 -12.96 3.07
CA GLU A 561 0.64 -12.44 1.86
C GLU A 561 0.35 -13.35 0.65
N GLU A 562 0.20 -14.68 0.82
CA GLU A 562 -0.37 -15.55 -0.22
C GLU A 562 -1.79 -15.09 -0.61
N LEU A 563 -2.62 -14.77 0.39
CA LEU A 563 -3.95 -14.20 0.19
C LEU A 563 -3.87 -12.85 -0.52
N ARG A 564 -2.97 -11.97 -0.11
CA ARG A 564 -2.82 -10.63 -0.70
C ARG A 564 -2.34 -10.71 -2.14
N ILE A 565 -1.27 -11.45 -2.45
CA ILE A 565 -0.74 -11.63 -3.81
C ILE A 565 -1.81 -12.22 -4.72
N HIS A 566 -2.52 -13.24 -4.24
CA HIS A 566 -3.59 -13.87 -5.01
C HIS A 566 -4.74 -12.89 -5.26
N VAL A 567 -5.19 -12.17 -4.23
CA VAL A 567 -6.25 -11.16 -4.37
C VAL A 567 -5.82 -10.00 -5.27
N GLU A 568 -4.59 -9.49 -5.16
CA GLU A 568 -4.04 -8.42 -6.02
C GLU A 568 -3.96 -8.82 -7.50
N LYS A 569 -3.77 -10.11 -7.77
CA LYS A 569 -3.70 -10.67 -9.11
C LYS A 569 -5.06 -10.71 -9.81
N PHE A 570 -6.14 -10.96 -9.07
CA PHE A 570 -7.49 -11.18 -9.61
C PHE A 570 -8.49 -10.04 -9.35
N LEU A 571 -8.27 -9.25 -8.30
CA LEU A 571 -9.20 -8.24 -7.79
C LEU A 571 -8.61 -6.83 -7.87
N PRO A 572 -9.45 -5.80 -8.08
CA PRO A 572 -9.00 -4.43 -8.18
C PRO A 572 -8.64 -3.87 -6.79
N PRO A 573 -7.82 -2.80 -6.70
CA PRO A 573 -7.27 -2.30 -5.44
C PRO A 573 -8.29 -1.97 -4.35
N TYR A 574 -9.50 -1.54 -4.72
CA TYR A 574 -10.56 -1.19 -3.76
C TYR A 574 -11.29 -2.38 -3.13
N MET A 575 -11.10 -3.60 -3.68
CA MET A 575 -11.66 -4.84 -3.13
C MET A 575 -10.71 -5.57 -2.19
N ILE A 576 -9.49 -5.07 -2.00
CA ILE A 576 -8.45 -5.75 -1.24
C ILE A 576 -8.64 -5.46 0.25
N PRO A 577 -8.82 -6.48 1.11
CA PRO A 577 -8.82 -6.31 2.56
C PRO A 577 -7.54 -5.66 3.05
N LYS A 578 -7.68 -4.71 3.98
CA LYS A 578 -6.55 -3.98 4.58
C LYS A 578 -5.84 -4.77 5.69
N LYS A 579 -6.46 -5.83 6.16
CA LYS A 579 -6.01 -6.66 7.26
C LYS A 579 -6.54 -8.07 7.06
N TRP A 580 -5.71 -9.08 7.28
CA TRP A 580 -6.13 -10.46 7.33
C TRP A 580 -5.99 -11.02 8.74
N MET A 581 -6.87 -11.94 9.11
CA MET A 581 -6.87 -12.55 10.44
C MET A 581 -7.15 -14.04 10.30
N VAL A 582 -6.19 -14.86 10.72
CA VAL A 582 -6.36 -16.32 10.76
C VAL A 582 -7.11 -16.69 12.02
N LEU A 583 -8.16 -17.49 11.87
CA LEU A 583 -8.94 -18.02 12.97
C LEU A 583 -8.87 -19.55 12.95
N GLU A 584 -8.86 -20.19 14.13
CA GLU A 584 -9.03 -21.64 14.23
C GLU A 584 -10.39 -22.10 13.67
N SER A 585 -11.42 -21.24 13.80
CA SER A 585 -12.73 -21.44 13.17
C SER A 585 -13.46 -20.10 13.01
N ILE A 586 -14.27 -19.98 11.96
CA ILE A 586 -15.14 -18.81 11.80
C ILE A 586 -16.23 -18.85 12.88
N PRO A 587 -16.32 -17.85 13.78
CA PRO A 587 -17.30 -17.83 14.84
C PRO A 587 -18.72 -17.79 14.27
N LEU A 588 -19.58 -18.65 14.81
CA LEU A 588 -20.98 -18.76 14.41
C LEU A 588 -21.92 -18.31 15.53
N THR A 589 -23.06 -17.75 15.15
CA THR A 589 -24.23 -17.48 15.99
C THR A 589 -24.92 -18.79 16.42
N PRO A 590 -25.81 -18.78 17.43
CA PRO A 590 -26.59 -19.96 17.85
C PRO A 590 -27.43 -20.61 16.73
N ASN A 591 -27.66 -19.89 15.63
CA ASN A 591 -28.38 -20.38 14.45
C ASN A 591 -27.43 -20.86 13.33
N ASN A 592 -26.16 -21.15 13.63
CA ASN A 592 -25.13 -21.60 12.68
C ASN A 592 -24.84 -20.64 11.51
N LYS A 593 -25.08 -19.33 11.68
CA LYS A 593 -24.65 -18.28 10.74
C LYS A 593 -23.38 -17.60 11.24
N VAL A 594 -22.51 -17.10 10.37
CA VAL A 594 -21.31 -16.33 10.76
C VAL A 594 -21.66 -15.16 11.67
N ASP A 595 -20.96 -15.05 12.80
CA ASP A 595 -21.16 -14.01 13.82
C ASP A 595 -20.29 -12.78 13.51
N ILE A 596 -20.81 -11.91 12.65
CA ILE A 596 -20.15 -10.68 12.19
C ILE A 596 -19.83 -9.74 13.37
N ASN A 597 -20.66 -9.70 14.41
CA ASN A 597 -20.43 -8.83 15.57
C ASN A 597 -19.22 -9.31 16.37
N LYS A 598 -19.06 -10.62 16.52
CA LYS A 598 -17.90 -11.21 17.18
C LYS A 598 -16.62 -11.03 16.36
N LEU A 599 -16.71 -11.17 15.03
CA LEU A 599 -15.59 -10.86 14.12
C LEU A 599 -15.18 -9.38 14.20
N ARG A 600 -16.14 -8.45 14.28
CA ARG A 600 -15.85 -7.02 14.50
C ARG A 600 -15.13 -6.79 15.82
N GLN A 601 -15.58 -7.40 16.91
CA GLN A 601 -14.90 -7.28 18.21
C GLN A 601 -13.45 -7.79 18.13
N ILE A 602 -13.23 -8.97 17.54
CA ILE A 602 -11.89 -9.54 17.33
C ILE A 602 -10.99 -8.58 16.57
N SER A 603 -11.52 -7.88 15.55
CA SER A 603 -10.76 -6.91 14.77
C SER A 603 -10.32 -5.67 15.58
N MET A 604 -11.08 -5.28 16.61
CA MET A 604 -10.86 -4.07 17.42
C MET A 604 -10.01 -4.33 18.67
N SER A 605 -10.07 -5.51 19.29
CA SER A 605 -9.39 -5.81 20.57
C SER A 605 -7.86 -6.02 20.48
N ASN A 606 -7.28 -6.08 19.28
CA ASN A 606 -5.83 -6.21 19.09
C ASN A 606 -5.07 -4.87 19.06
N ASP A 607 -5.76 -3.73 19.04
CA ASP A 607 -5.12 -2.41 19.01
C ASP A 607 -4.84 -1.84 20.43
N GLU A 608 -5.41 -2.42 21.49
CA GLU A 608 -5.33 -1.86 22.86
C GLU A 608 -4.11 -2.31 23.71
N ASN A 609 -3.25 -3.21 23.21
CA ASN A 609 -2.16 -3.80 24.03
C ASN A 609 -0.76 -3.14 23.86
N SER A 610 -0.67 -1.92 23.34
CA SER A 610 0.62 -1.21 23.19
C SER A 610 0.73 0.03 24.09
N ASN A 611 0.76 -0.16 25.41
CA ASN A 611 1.09 0.91 26.37
C ASN A 611 2.61 1.18 26.42
N GLY A 612 3.07 2.18 25.66
CA GLY A 612 4.46 2.66 25.67
C GLY A 612 4.66 3.93 26.50
N ASN A 613 5.62 3.89 27.42
CA ASN A 613 6.04 4.96 28.33
C ASN A 613 6.28 6.32 27.66
N ASN A 614 5.67 7.37 28.22
CA ASN A 614 5.73 8.75 27.74
C ASN A 614 6.93 9.50 28.36
N SER A 615 7.89 9.94 27.54
CA SER A 615 8.95 10.89 27.93
C SER A 615 8.52 12.32 27.60
N GLY A 616 8.53 13.20 28.60
CA GLY A 616 7.87 14.51 28.59
C GLY A 616 8.19 15.46 27.43
N VAL A 617 7.13 16.01 26.83
CA VAL A 617 7.17 17.05 25.81
C VAL A 617 7.46 18.41 26.46
N SER A 618 8.55 19.07 26.03
CA SER A 618 9.00 20.37 26.58
C SER A 618 8.66 21.59 25.69
N ASN A 619 8.02 21.42 24.53
CA ASN A 619 7.78 22.50 23.57
C ASN A 619 6.28 22.83 23.44
N SER A 620 5.91 24.11 23.60
CA SER A 620 4.53 24.59 23.51
C SER A 620 3.88 24.29 22.15
N GLU A 621 4.65 24.29 21.08
CA GLU A 621 4.15 24.00 19.73
C GLU A 621 3.85 22.51 19.54
N SER A 622 4.71 21.63 20.05
CA SER A 622 4.49 20.18 20.02
C SER A 622 3.22 19.79 20.78
N ILE A 623 2.93 20.46 21.90
CA ILE A 623 1.68 20.25 22.67
C ILE A 623 0.46 20.67 21.85
N LEU A 624 0.51 21.81 21.15
CA LEU A 624 -0.59 22.29 20.31
C LEU A 624 -0.86 21.35 19.14
N ILE A 625 0.19 20.89 18.45
CA ILE A 625 0.06 19.93 17.35
C ILE A 625 -0.48 18.59 17.88
N LEU A 626 0.05 18.10 19.00
CA LEU A 626 -0.42 16.88 19.67
C LEU A 626 -1.91 16.96 20.01
N GLN A 627 -2.38 18.09 20.53
CA GLN A 627 -3.80 18.31 20.82
C GLN A 627 -4.68 18.29 19.56
N GLN A 628 -4.21 18.86 18.45
CA GLN A 628 -4.96 18.82 17.20
C GLN A 628 -5.00 17.40 16.63
N VAL A 629 -3.89 16.66 16.66
CA VAL A 629 -3.84 15.27 16.20
C VAL A 629 -4.75 14.39 17.06
N ALA A 630 -4.67 14.52 18.39
CA ALA A 630 -5.53 13.78 19.32
C ALA A 630 -7.01 14.06 19.08
N LYS A 631 -7.39 15.34 18.89
CA LYS A 631 -8.75 15.75 18.58
C LYS A 631 -9.23 15.19 17.24
N LEU A 632 -8.35 15.17 16.25
CA LEU A 632 -8.66 14.74 14.89
C LEU A 632 -8.83 13.22 14.82
N LEU A 633 -8.05 12.46 15.61
CA LEU A 633 -8.17 11.01 15.75
C LEU A 633 -9.21 10.57 16.79
N SER A 634 -9.81 11.51 17.54
CA SER A 634 -10.69 11.21 18.68
C SER A 634 -10.04 10.32 19.76
N VAL A 635 -8.75 10.50 20.00
CA VAL A 635 -7.97 9.76 21.02
C VAL A 635 -7.42 10.70 22.11
N SER A 636 -6.93 10.14 23.20
CA SER A 636 -6.23 10.93 24.24
C SER A 636 -4.89 11.43 23.73
N THR A 637 -4.41 12.56 24.23
CA THR A 637 -3.02 13.00 23.98
C THR A 637 -2.00 12.03 24.54
N ASP A 638 -2.36 11.26 25.56
CA ASP A 638 -1.46 10.31 26.22
C ASP A 638 -1.21 9.03 25.40
N SER A 639 -2.08 8.72 24.44
CA SER A 639 -1.93 7.55 23.56
C SER A 639 -1.09 7.83 22.31
N LEU A 640 -0.58 9.06 22.15
CA LEU A 640 0.21 9.49 21.00
C LEU A 640 1.66 9.73 21.41
N ASN A 641 2.59 9.18 20.63
CA ASN A 641 4.01 9.39 20.76
C ASN A 641 4.50 10.52 19.81
N PRO A 642 5.05 11.63 20.35
CA PRO A 642 5.50 12.78 19.57
C PRO A 642 6.61 12.50 18.55
N SER A 643 7.44 11.48 18.79
CA SER A 643 8.59 11.15 17.94
C SER A 643 8.26 10.12 16.86
N LYS A 644 7.15 9.37 17.00
CA LYS A 644 6.69 8.40 16.00
C LYS A 644 5.99 9.06 14.81
N SER A 645 5.97 8.34 13.69
CA SER A 645 5.21 8.76 12.50
C SER A 645 3.72 8.89 12.84
N LEU A 646 3.08 9.92 12.32
CA LEU A 646 1.65 10.17 12.48
C LEU A 646 0.83 9.13 11.72
N PHE A 647 1.33 8.64 10.58
CA PHE A 647 0.67 7.59 9.79
C PHE A 647 0.63 6.25 10.53
N GLU A 648 1.71 5.90 11.24
CA GLU A 648 1.77 4.71 12.12
C GLU A 648 0.82 4.82 13.32
N GLN A 649 0.42 6.05 13.68
CA GLN A 649 -0.46 6.35 14.81
C GLN A 649 -1.92 6.59 14.38
N GLY A 650 -2.29 6.20 13.14
CA GLY A 650 -3.68 6.24 12.66
C GLY A 650 -4.07 7.49 11.86
N VAL A 651 -3.13 8.40 11.55
CA VAL A 651 -3.40 9.53 10.64
C VAL A 651 -3.53 9.01 9.20
N SER A 652 -4.74 9.04 8.65
CA SER A 652 -5.03 8.73 7.26
C SER A 652 -4.66 9.88 6.32
N SER A 653 -4.73 9.68 5.00
CA SER A 653 -4.52 10.77 4.03
C SER A 653 -5.54 11.91 4.17
N LEU A 654 -6.78 11.61 4.59
CA LEU A 654 -7.80 12.63 4.87
C LEU A 654 -7.46 13.40 6.15
N HIS A 655 -7.05 12.68 7.20
CA HIS A 655 -6.57 13.26 8.45
C HIS A 655 -5.35 14.17 8.21
N ALA A 656 -4.46 13.79 7.30
CA ALA A 656 -3.31 14.60 6.92
C ALA A 656 -3.75 15.92 6.28
N ILE A 657 -4.67 15.90 5.32
CA ILE A 657 -5.21 17.12 4.68
C ILE A 657 -5.88 18.03 5.70
N GLN A 658 -6.74 17.47 6.56
CA GLN A 658 -7.41 18.21 7.63
C GLN A 658 -6.40 18.83 8.60
N LEU A 659 -5.37 18.08 9.01
CA LEU A 659 -4.31 18.58 9.88
C LEU A 659 -3.50 19.70 9.21
N VAL A 660 -3.12 19.57 7.94
CA VAL A 660 -2.44 20.66 7.20
C VAL A 660 -3.31 21.92 7.16
N ASN A 661 -4.63 21.78 6.96
CA ASN A 661 -5.55 22.92 6.94
C ASN A 661 -5.69 23.58 8.32
N ILE A 662 -5.79 22.78 9.39
CA ILE A 662 -5.80 23.27 10.78
C ILE A 662 -4.49 24.01 11.08
N LEU A 663 -3.34 23.39 10.78
CA LEU A 663 -2.03 23.98 11.01
C LEU A 663 -1.83 25.25 10.16
N SER A 664 -2.31 25.28 8.91
CA SER A 664 -2.23 26.46 8.03
C SER A 664 -2.97 27.66 8.62
N LYS A 665 -4.17 27.41 9.19
CA LYS A 665 -4.96 28.44 9.89
C LYS A 665 -4.29 28.87 11.19
N MET A 666 -3.88 27.91 12.03
CA MET A 666 -3.21 28.20 13.32
C MET A 666 -1.91 28.99 13.12
N TRP A 667 -1.17 28.68 12.06
CA TRP A 667 0.12 29.30 11.78
C TRP A 667 0.03 30.55 10.91
N ASN A 668 -1.17 30.87 10.42
CA ASN A 668 -1.44 31.93 9.47
C ASN A 668 -0.48 31.90 8.26
N SER A 669 -0.30 30.70 7.69
CA SER A 669 0.64 30.43 6.60
C SER A 669 0.07 29.39 5.65
N LYS A 670 0.37 29.51 4.35
CA LYS A 670 0.06 28.44 3.38
C LYS A 670 1.05 27.31 3.55
N LEU A 671 0.57 26.12 3.89
CA LEU A 671 1.39 24.92 4.03
C LEU A 671 1.10 23.95 2.89
N PRO A 672 2.12 23.30 2.31
CA PRO A 672 1.90 22.29 1.28
C PRO A 672 1.36 20.99 1.91
N TYR A 673 0.49 20.25 1.21
CA TYR A 673 -0.02 18.96 1.69
C TYR A 673 1.07 17.88 1.85
N SER A 674 2.22 18.06 1.17
CA SER A 674 3.41 17.22 1.37
C SER A 674 4.09 17.42 2.75
N LEU A 675 3.67 18.41 3.55
CA LEU A 675 4.28 18.74 4.84
C LEU A 675 4.35 17.52 5.77
N LEU A 676 3.26 16.76 5.89
CA LEU A 676 3.23 15.57 6.76
C LEU A 676 4.07 14.40 6.24
N PHE A 677 4.30 14.30 4.93
CA PHE A 677 5.21 13.29 4.38
C PHE A 677 6.67 13.67 4.64
N ASN A 678 6.99 14.97 4.55
CA ASN A 678 8.33 15.49 4.80
C ASN A 678 8.67 15.59 6.30
N TYR A 679 7.66 15.80 7.14
CA TYR A 679 7.77 15.94 8.59
C TYR A 679 6.73 15.03 9.26
N PRO A 680 6.98 13.71 9.28
CA PRO A 680 5.95 12.73 9.64
C PRO A 680 5.66 12.62 11.13
N SER A 681 6.40 13.27 12.03
CA SER A 681 6.15 13.23 13.47
C SER A 681 5.79 14.61 14.03
N ILE A 682 5.18 14.62 15.22
CA ILE A 682 4.77 15.85 15.93
C ILE A 682 6.01 16.71 16.25
N GLU A 683 7.11 16.08 16.64
CA GLU A 683 8.39 16.77 16.86
C GLU A 683 8.93 17.39 15.56
N LYS A 684 8.89 16.67 14.44
CA LYS A 684 9.35 17.17 13.14
C LYS A 684 8.48 18.34 12.64
N LEU A 685 7.16 18.30 12.84
CA LEU A 685 6.24 19.40 12.53
C LEU A 685 6.45 20.63 13.42
N ALA A 686 6.64 20.43 14.73
CA ALA A 686 6.95 21.51 15.65
C ALA A 686 8.31 22.16 15.33
N GLY A 687 9.29 21.37 14.90
CA GLY A 687 10.57 21.84 14.39
C GLY A 687 10.39 22.73 13.15
N TYR A 688 9.63 22.26 12.16
CA TYR A 688 9.29 23.03 10.96
C TYR A 688 8.68 24.40 11.29
N ARG A 689 7.72 24.46 12.23
CA ARG A 689 7.06 25.71 12.64
C ARG A 689 7.99 26.69 13.35
N ASN A 690 8.79 26.21 14.29
CA ASN A 690 9.61 27.06 15.15
C ASN A 690 10.77 27.75 14.42
N GLY A 691 10.85 27.63 13.09
CA GLY A 691 12.02 28.10 12.35
C GLY A 691 13.27 27.31 12.70
N LEU A 692 13.13 26.21 13.47
CA LEU A 692 14.05 25.08 13.48
C LEU A 692 13.89 24.34 12.15
N ARG A 693 14.07 25.09 11.05
CA ARG A 693 14.92 24.61 9.98
C ARG A 693 16.17 24.09 10.71
N ARG A 694 16.23 22.78 10.94
CA ARG A 694 17.33 22.08 10.28
C ARG A 694 17.09 22.28 8.79
N GLU A 695 17.32 23.52 8.31
CA GLU A 695 18.10 23.69 7.09
C GLU A 695 19.17 22.65 7.32
N ARG A 696 19.16 21.56 6.53
CA ARG A 696 20.35 20.74 6.41
C ARG A 696 21.42 21.80 6.26
N LYS A 697 22.22 22.04 7.30
CA LYS A 697 23.37 22.92 7.18
C LYS A 697 24.04 22.28 6.00
N ALA A 698 23.97 22.92 4.83
CA ALA A 698 24.63 22.40 3.66
C ALA A 698 26.03 22.20 4.18
N LEU A 699 26.49 20.95 4.26
CA LEU A 699 27.77 20.64 4.87
C LEU A 699 28.72 21.64 4.22
N GLU A 700 29.26 22.57 5.02
CA GLU A 700 30.12 23.60 4.49
C GLU A 700 31.28 22.81 3.91
N ARG A 701 31.29 22.67 2.58
CA ARG A 701 32.32 21.91 1.91
C ARG A 701 33.62 22.56 2.37
N PRO A 702 34.55 21.78 2.96
CA PRO A 702 35.81 22.34 3.42
C PRO A 702 36.39 23.19 2.28
N THR A 703 36.69 24.46 2.58
CA THR A 703 37.22 25.42 1.60
C THR A 703 38.54 24.94 0.97
N SER A 704 39.17 23.93 1.57
CA SER A 704 40.10 22.99 0.94
C SER A 704 39.76 21.56 1.38
N ALA A 705 39.24 20.71 0.49
CA ALA A 705 39.15 19.28 0.77
C ALA A 705 40.58 18.73 0.94
N ASN A 706 41.01 18.51 2.17
CA ASN A 706 42.30 17.90 2.44
C ASN A 706 42.17 16.39 2.19
N THR A 707 42.50 15.95 0.98
CA THR A 707 42.42 14.54 0.56
C THR A 707 43.33 13.62 1.39
N MET A 708 44.20 14.18 2.21
CA MET A 708 45.17 13.48 3.06
C MET A 708 44.82 13.57 4.56
N GLU A 709 43.66 14.12 4.92
CA GLU A 709 43.28 14.20 6.33
C GLU A 709 43.14 12.79 6.95
N PRO A 710 43.78 12.53 8.11
CA PRO A 710 43.60 11.28 8.83
C PRO A 710 42.17 11.11 9.35
N ILE A 711 41.68 9.87 9.35
CA ILE A 711 40.34 9.53 9.81
C ILE A 711 40.44 8.78 11.13
N ALA A 712 39.84 9.32 12.19
CA ALA A 712 39.76 8.66 13.48
C ALA A 712 38.71 7.55 13.44
N ILE A 713 39.07 6.40 14.00
CA ILE A 713 38.13 5.34 14.35
C ILE A 713 37.69 5.58 15.79
N VAL A 714 36.44 5.99 15.99
CA VAL A 714 35.92 6.45 17.28
C VAL A 714 35.07 5.42 18.01
N GLY A 715 34.66 4.36 17.34
CA GLY A 715 33.92 3.25 17.94
C GLY A 715 34.02 2.00 17.08
N SER A 716 33.87 0.84 17.71
CA SER A 716 33.79 -0.46 17.03
C SER A 716 32.86 -1.39 17.80
N ALA A 717 32.26 -2.35 17.07
CA ALA A 717 31.48 -3.45 17.63
C ALA A 717 31.51 -4.64 16.67
N CYS A 718 31.32 -5.85 17.19
CA CYS A 718 31.26 -7.07 16.38
C CYS A 718 30.46 -8.19 17.04
N ARG A 719 29.99 -9.13 16.21
CA ARG A 719 29.46 -10.45 16.61
C ARG A 719 30.19 -11.52 15.81
N LEU A 720 30.82 -12.46 16.50
CA LEU A 720 31.72 -13.44 15.90
C LEU A 720 31.55 -14.86 16.49
N PRO A 721 31.99 -15.91 15.77
CA PRO A 721 31.99 -17.28 16.25
C PRO A 721 32.76 -17.44 17.56
N GLY A 722 32.36 -18.43 18.36
CA GLY A 722 32.95 -18.66 19.68
C GLY A 722 32.31 -17.86 20.82
N ASN A 723 31.08 -17.34 20.58
CA ASN A 723 30.30 -16.49 21.48
C ASN A 723 30.93 -15.12 21.76
N VAL A 724 31.54 -14.51 20.74
CA VAL A 724 32.16 -13.20 20.86
C VAL A 724 31.11 -12.13 20.53
N ALA A 725 30.81 -11.27 21.51
CA ALA A 725 29.85 -10.19 21.42
C ALA A 725 30.48 -8.79 21.47
N SER A 726 31.78 -8.65 21.74
CA SER A 726 32.46 -7.34 21.71
C SER A 726 33.91 -7.45 21.19
N PRO A 727 34.54 -6.32 20.80
CA PRO A 727 35.97 -6.29 20.45
C PRO A 727 36.90 -6.80 21.56
N GLU A 728 36.57 -6.59 22.83
CA GLU A 728 37.34 -7.09 23.98
C GLU A 728 37.25 -8.61 24.08
N GLU A 729 36.06 -9.19 23.96
CA GLU A 729 35.90 -10.65 23.92
C GLU A 729 36.57 -11.27 22.69
N PHE A 730 36.56 -10.53 21.57
CA PHE A 730 37.28 -10.92 20.37
C PHE A 730 38.79 -10.98 20.62
N TRP A 731 39.34 -9.98 21.31
CA TRP A 731 40.74 -9.95 21.69
C TRP A 731 41.13 -11.13 22.60
N ASP A 732 40.32 -11.42 23.62
CA ASP A 732 40.55 -12.56 24.51
C ASP A 732 40.57 -13.90 23.72
N MET A 733 39.60 -14.08 22.81
CA MET A 733 39.53 -15.25 21.92
C MET A 733 40.79 -15.42 21.06
N LEU A 734 41.30 -14.32 20.50
CA LEU A 734 42.51 -14.32 19.69
C LEU A 734 43.76 -14.66 20.52
N LEU A 735 43.89 -14.11 21.72
CA LEU A 735 45.02 -14.38 22.61
C LEU A 735 45.05 -15.83 23.11
N GLU A 736 43.88 -16.42 23.36
CA GLU A 736 43.75 -17.85 23.70
C GLU A 736 44.14 -18.77 22.53
N GLY A 737 44.21 -18.25 21.30
CA GLY A 737 44.47 -19.03 20.11
C GLY A 737 43.33 -20.01 19.79
N LYS A 738 42.07 -19.59 20.05
CA LYS A 738 40.90 -20.44 19.89
C LYS A 738 40.58 -20.69 18.41
N ASP A 739 40.40 -21.97 18.07
CA ASP A 739 39.81 -22.44 16.80
C ASP A 739 38.29 -22.52 17.01
N CYS A 740 37.54 -21.66 16.33
CA CYS A 740 36.08 -21.57 16.43
C CYS A 740 35.36 -22.36 15.33
N VAL A 741 36.07 -23.16 14.52
CA VAL A 741 35.45 -24.00 13.50
C VAL A 741 34.76 -25.19 14.15
N THR A 742 33.48 -25.37 13.85
CA THR A 742 32.63 -26.48 14.29
C THR A 742 32.06 -27.22 13.08
N ASP A 743 31.28 -28.27 13.35
CA ASP A 743 30.38 -28.81 12.33
C ASP A 743 29.24 -27.81 12.07
N VAL A 744 28.64 -27.85 10.87
CA VAL A 744 27.46 -27.03 10.53
C VAL A 744 26.33 -27.39 11.50
N PRO A 745 25.81 -26.45 12.28
CA PRO A 745 24.75 -26.74 13.23
C PRO A 745 23.41 -26.94 12.52
N LEU A 746 22.57 -27.86 13.03
CA LEU A 746 21.21 -28.09 12.51
C LEU A 746 20.31 -26.84 12.56
N SER A 747 20.63 -25.87 13.43
CA SER A 747 19.96 -24.57 13.48
C SER A 747 20.27 -23.65 12.29
N ARG A 748 21.13 -24.08 11.35
CA ARG A 748 21.35 -23.42 10.06
C ARG A 748 20.64 -24.17 8.95
N PHE A 749 21.14 -25.34 8.64
CA PHE A 749 20.59 -26.27 7.66
C PHE A 749 21.21 -27.65 7.87
N ASN A 750 20.56 -28.67 7.32
CA ASN A 750 21.06 -30.04 7.40
C ASN A 750 22.11 -30.30 6.31
N ILE A 751 23.39 -30.06 6.62
CA ILE A 751 24.49 -30.27 5.66
C ILE A 751 24.61 -31.72 5.19
N ASP A 752 24.17 -32.69 5.99
CA ASP A 752 24.27 -34.12 5.67
C ASP A 752 23.45 -34.50 4.42
N GLU A 753 22.45 -33.69 4.04
CA GLU A 753 21.66 -33.88 2.81
C GLU A 753 22.46 -33.66 1.52
N VAL A 754 23.54 -32.89 1.61
CA VAL A 754 24.41 -32.57 0.48
C VAL A 754 25.87 -32.93 0.75
N TYR A 755 26.18 -33.66 1.83
CA TYR A 755 27.55 -33.99 2.19
C TYR A 755 28.03 -35.29 1.50
N ASP A 756 29.15 -35.21 0.79
CA ASP A 756 29.88 -36.39 0.30
C ASP A 756 31.39 -36.15 0.48
N PRO A 757 32.11 -36.97 1.27
CA PRO A 757 33.54 -36.77 1.51
C PRO A 757 34.41 -36.90 0.24
N ASN A 758 33.86 -37.39 -0.88
CA ASN A 758 34.54 -37.39 -2.18
C ASN A 758 34.53 -35.99 -2.82
N PRO A 759 35.70 -35.32 -2.99
CA PRO A 759 35.76 -33.99 -3.59
C PRO A 759 35.28 -33.93 -5.05
N ASP A 760 35.24 -35.07 -5.74
CA ASP A 760 34.78 -35.17 -7.13
C ASP A 760 33.25 -35.40 -7.25
N ALA A 761 32.53 -35.53 -6.11
CA ALA A 761 31.08 -35.71 -6.11
C ALA A 761 30.37 -34.43 -6.57
N VAL A 762 29.59 -34.54 -7.65
CA VAL A 762 28.86 -33.40 -8.23
C VAL A 762 27.65 -33.04 -7.39
N GLY A 763 27.46 -31.73 -7.14
CA GLY A 763 26.30 -31.23 -6.40
C GLY A 763 26.34 -31.51 -4.90
N CYS A 764 27.50 -31.95 -4.38
CA CYS A 764 27.72 -32.20 -2.96
C CYS A 764 28.79 -31.25 -2.40
N SER A 765 28.82 -31.09 -1.09
CA SER A 765 29.93 -30.51 -0.36
C SER A 765 30.80 -31.60 0.26
N TYR A 766 32.11 -31.49 0.08
CA TYR A 766 33.08 -32.41 0.70
C TYR A 766 33.51 -32.02 2.11
N THR A 767 32.94 -30.95 2.66
CA THR A 767 33.18 -30.52 4.02
C THR A 767 31.87 -30.14 4.69
N ASN A 768 31.74 -30.49 5.97
CA ASN A 768 30.63 -30.11 6.83
C ASN A 768 31.07 -29.14 7.93
N ARG A 769 32.19 -28.46 7.72
CA ARG A 769 32.87 -27.62 8.72
C ARG A 769 32.69 -26.14 8.41
N GLY A 770 32.53 -25.33 9.44
CA GLY A 770 32.40 -23.87 9.34
C GLY A 770 32.49 -23.19 10.69
N ALA A 771 32.60 -21.86 10.72
CA ALA A 771 32.58 -21.08 11.95
C ALA A 771 31.27 -20.28 12.04
N PHE A 772 30.45 -20.54 13.08
CA PHE A 772 29.09 -20.02 13.16
C PHE A 772 28.87 -19.14 14.40
N ILE A 773 28.07 -18.09 14.23
CA ILE A 773 27.53 -17.27 15.32
C ILE A 773 26.34 -18.02 15.95
N LYS A 774 26.07 -17.83 17.24
CA LYS A 774 24.85 -18.41 17.85
C LYS A 774 23.68 -17.45 17.77
N ASP A 775 22.47 -18.00 17.83
CA ASP A 775 21.24 -17.23 18.02
C ASP A 775 20.99 -16.13 16.97
N VAL A 776 21.32 -16.39 15.69
CA VAL A 776 21.17 -15.41 14.59
C VAL A 776 19.72 -15.06 14.29
N GLU A 777 18.78 -15.87 14.78
CA GLU A 777 17.35 -15.63 14.69
C GLU A 777 16.84 -14.54 15.66
N LYS A 778 17.61 -14.20 16.70
CA LYS A 778 17.20 -13.22 17.72
C LYS A 778 17.43 -11.78 17.25
N PHE A 779 16.52 -10.88 17.63
CA PHE A 779 16.59 -9.46 17.32
C PHE A 779 15.67 -8.63 18.23
N ASP A 780 16.17 -7.53 18.78
CA ASP A 780 15.38 -6.58 19.58
C ASP A 780 14.62 -5.57 18.69
N PHE A 781 13.55 -6.04 18.06
CA PHE A 781 12.74 -5.25 17.13
C PHE A 781 12.04 -4.05 17.80
N ASP A 782 11.62 -4.22 19.06
CA ASP A 782 10.93 -3.18 19.83
C ASP A 782 11.85 -1.99 20.08
N PHE A 783 13.12 -2.23 20.41
CA PHE A 783 14.10 -1.16 20.58
C PHE A 783 14.20 -0.29 19.33
N PHE A 784 14.13 -0.87 18.13
CA PHE A 784 14.20 -0.15 16.85
C PHE A 784 12.83 0.32 16.33
N SER A 785 11.74 0.11 17.07
CA SER A 785 10.37 0.42 16.62
C SER A 785 9.99 -0.26 15.30
N ILE A 786 10.53 -1.46 15.06
CA ILE A 786 10.22 -2.26 13.88
C ILE A 786 9.07 -3.21 14.23
N PRO A 787 7.96 -3.25 13.47
CA PRO A 787 6.88 -4.20 13.73
C PRO A 787 7.37 -5.66 13.71
N ILE A 788 6.81 -6.51 14.57
CA ILE A 788 7.20 -7.93 14.63
C ILE A 788 7.05 -8.65 13.28
N ALA A 789 6.04 -8.30 12.48
CA ALA A 789 5.82 -8.85 11.15
C ALA A 789 7.00 -8.54 10.21
N GLU A 790 7.46 -7.29 10.20
CA GLU A 790 8.65 -6.90 9.44
C GLU A 790 9.91 -7.57 9.98
N ALA A 791 10.08 -7.61 11.31
CA ALA A 791 11.23 -8.23 11.95
C ALA A 791 11.39 -9.71 11.60
N ARG A 792 10.29 -10.45 11.42
CA ARG A 792 10.31 -11.85 10.97
C ARG A 792 10.79 -12.02 9.54
N SER A 793 10.48 -11.07 8.66
CA SER A 793 10.85 -11.10 7.25
C SER A 793 12.25 -10.57 6.95
N MET A 794 12.84 -9.81 7.88
CA MET A 794 14.17 -9.24 7.72
C MET A 794 15.26 -10.31 7.59
N ASP A 795 16.18 -10.17 6.64
CA ASP A 795 17.41 -10.96 6.62
C ASP A 795 18.12 -10.83 7.98
N PRO A 796 18.48 -11.96 8.65
CA PRO A 796 19.24 -11.95 9.90
C PRO A 796 20.51 -11.08 9.86
N GLN A 797 21.15 -10.93 8.69
CA GLN A 797 22.28 -10.02 8.49
C GLN A 797 21.88 -8.57 8.72
N GLN A 798 20.70 -8.14 8.26
CA GLN A 798 20.19 -6.78 8.49
C GLN A 798 19.87 -6.53 9.97
N ARG A 799 19.29 -7.52 10.64
CA ARG A 799 18.95 -7.47 12.08
C ARG A 799 20.21 -7.24 12.91
N MET A 800 21.20 -8.11 12.76
CA MET A 800 22.44 -8.04 13.52
C MET A 800 23.26 -6.81 13.17
N LEU A 801 23.31 -6.40 11.89
CA LEU A 801 24.01 -5.16 11.52
C LEU A 801 23.38 -3.93 12.17
N LEU A 802 22.07 -3.88 12.31
CA LEU A 802 21.40 -2.76 12.95
C LEU A 802 21.77 -2.64 14.44
N GLU A 803 21.83 -3.77 15.15
CA GLU A 803 22.31 -3.85 16.54
C GLU A 803 23.78 -3.45 16.64
N VAL A 804 24.66 -4.09 15.87
CA VAL A 804 26.11 -3.86 15.90
C VAL A 804 26.49 -2.44 15.48
N ALA A 805 25.79 -1.86 14.50
CA ALA A 805 26.01 -0.47 14.10
C ALA A 805 25.62 0.50 15.21
N TYR A 806 24.48 0.27 15.87
CA TYR A 806 24.06 1.10 17.00
C TYR A 806 25.03 0.97 18.18
N GLU A 807 25.50 -0.24 18.49
CA GLU A 807 26.50 -0.47 19.54
C GLU A 807 27.83 0.23 19.24
N ALA A 808 28.31 0.18 18.00
CA ALA A 808 29.52 0.90 17.61
C ALA A 808 29.37 2.42 17.81
N CYS A 809 28.19 2.99 17.47
CA CYS A 809 27.87 4.39 17.76
C CYS A 809 27.76 4.68 19.26
N HIS A 810 27.15 3.77 20.02
CA HIS A 810 27.04 3.90 21.47
C HIS A 810 28.41 3.89 22.14
N ASN A 811 29.31 2.99 21.73
CA ASN A 811 30.69 2.91 22.19
C ASN A 811 31.50 4.17 21.83
N ALA A 812 31.14 4.86 20.74
CA ALA A 812 31.68 6.16 20.37
C ALA A 812 31.06 7.35 21.16
N GLY A 813 30.07 7.12 22.02
CA GLY A 813 29.41 8.15 22.82
C GLY A 813 28.17 8.80 22.18
N TYR A 814 27.61 8.18 21.14
CA TYR A 814 26.44 8.65 20.39
C TYR A 814 25.20 7.78 20.68
N ASP A 815 24.21 8.35 21.37
CA ASP A 815 22.90 7.72 21.53
C ASP A 815 21.96 8.05 20.35
N LYS A 816 20.76 7.44 20.32
CA LYS A 816 19.77 7.69 19.24
C LYS A 816 19.46 9.18 19.09
N ARG A 817 19.35 9.93 20.19
CA ARG A 817 19.03 11.36 20.16
C ARG A 817 20.12 12.20 19.49
N LYS A 818 21.39 11.90 19.72
CA LYS A 818 22.52 12.57 19.04
C LYS A 818 22.62 12.20 17.56
N LEU A 819 22.20 10.99 17.19
CA LEU A 819 22.25 10.47 15.83
C LEU A 819 21.13 11.02 14.93
N MET A 820 19.92 11.19 15.48
CA MET A 820 18.74 11.59 14.71
C MET A 820 18.97 12.88 13.91
N GLY A 821 18.77 12.79 12.61
CA GLY A 821 18.96 13.81 11.57
C GLY A 821 20.40 14.32 11.41
N SER A 822 21.39 13.57 11.89
CA SER A 822 22.81 13.86 11.66
C SER A 822 23.22 13.50 10.22
N ALA A 823 24.21 14.21 9.68
CA ALA A 823 24.78 13.93 8.36
C ALA A 823 25.77 12.75 8.40
N THR A 824 25.35 11.65 9.01
CA THR A 824 26.11 10.41 9.16
C THR A 824 25.89 9.52 7.94
N GLY A 825 26.96 9.09 7.28
CA GLY A 825 26.89 8.11 6.19
C GLY A 825 26.94 6.67 6.69
N VAL A 826 26.40 5.73 5.91
CA VAL A 826 26.39 4.29 6.19
C VAL A 826 26.94 3.52 4.99
N PHE A 827 27.98 2.73 5.20
CA PHE A 827 28.67 1.98 4.15
C PHE A 827 28.82 0.54 4.61
N VAL A 828 28.12 -0.39 3.97
CA VAL A 828 28.09 -1.80 4.40
C VAL A 828 28.61 -2.69 3.29
N GLY A 829 29.61 -3.52 3.60
CA GLY A 829 30.05 -4.60 2.72
C GLY A 829 29.25 -5.88 2.95
N GLN A 830 28.62 -6.40 1.90
CA GLN A 830 27.90 -7.68 1.93
C GLN A 830 28.11 -8.40 0.59
N MET A 831 28.15 -9.74 0.60
CA MET A 831 28.19 -10.53 -0.64
C MET A 831 27.27 -11.77 -0.60
N ASN A 832 26.89 -12.25 0.59
CA ASN A 832 25.97 -13.36 0.72
C ASN A 832 24.53 -12.85 0.77
N TYR A 833 23.69 -13.48 -0.05
CA TYR A 833 22.26 -13.19 -0.17
C TYR A 833 21.43 -14.48 -0.04
N ASP A 834 21.91 -15.43 0.77
CA ASP A 834 21.22 -16.73 1.01
C ASP A 834 19.76 -16.54 1.40
N TRP A 835 19.46 -15.50 2.20
CA TRP A 835 18.09 -15.14 2.56
C TRP A 835 17.26 -14.82 1.30
N MET A 836 17.81 -14.07 0.34
CA MET A 836 17.14 -13.76 -0.93
C MET A 836 16.82 -15.01 -1.76
N THR A 837 17.57 -16.11 -1.63
CA THR A 837 17.31 -17.34 -2.40
C THR A 837 16.41 -18.33 -1.66
N CYS A 838 16.41 -18.32 -0.33
CA CYS A 838 15.72 -19.31 0.48
C CYS A 838 14.48 -18.76 1.20
N PHE A 839 14.27 -17.44 1.20
CA PHE A 839 13.16 -16.78 1.87
C PHE A 839 11.89 -16.81 1.02
N ASP A 840 10.77 -16.95 1.71
CA ASP A 840 9.46 -16.89 1.08
C ASP A 840 9.13 -15.44 0.65
N TYR A 841 9.11 -15.20 -0.66
CA TYR A 841 8.74 -13.89 -1.22
C TYR A 841 7.27 -13.54 -1.01
N SER A 842 6.46 -14.51 -0.56
CA SER A 842 5.13 -14.26 -0.03
C SER A 842 5.10 -14.02 1.48
N ALA A 843 6.10 -13.37 2.08
CA ALA A 843 5.94 -12.76 3.40
C ALA A 843 5.72 -11.24 3.30
N ASP A 844 4.87 -10.66 4.18
CA ASP A 844 4.79 -9.21 4.33
C ASP A 844 6.19 -8.64 4.55
N TYR A 845 6.48 -7.48 3.94
CA TYR A 845 7.81 -6.87 3.95
C TYR A 845 8.92 -7.69 3.27
N ALA A 846 8.64 -8.78 2.54
CA ALA A 846 9.68 -9.56 1.83
C ALA A 846 10.57 -8.67 0.95
N GLY A 847 9.96 -7.73 0.22
CA GLY A 847 10.68 -6.77 -0.61
C GLY A 847 11.73 -5.96 0.16
N THR A 848 11.44 -5.52 1.39
CA THR A 848 12.43 -4.82 2.24
C THR A 848 13.25 -5.77 3.11
N GLY A 849 12.79 -6.99 3.32
CA GLY A 849 13.43 -8.01 4.14
C GLY A 849 14.63 -8.66 3.48
N VAL A 850 14.59 -8.89 2.16
CA VAL A 850 15.67 -9.59 1.43
C VAL A 850 16.58 -8.66 0.62
N ALA A 851 16.13 -7.45 0.28
CA ALA A 851 16.82 -6.61 -0.69
C ALA A 851 18.19 -6.10 -0.19
N PRO A 852 19.30 -6.29 -0.95
CA PRO A 852 20.64 -5.88 -0.54
C PRO A 852 20.78 -4.40 -0.19
N ALA A 853 20.09 -3.52 -0.92
CA ALA A 853 20.12 -2.08 -0.68
C ALA A 853 19.55 -1.70 0.70
N ILE A 854 18.71 -2.56 1.29
CA ILE A 854 18.07 -2.28 2.57
C ILE A 854 19.03 -2.50 3.74
N THR A 855 20.08 -3.32 3.59
CA THR A 855 21.08 -3.53 4.65
C THR A 855 21.67 -2.22 5.19
N SER A 856 22.09 -1.30 4.31
CA SER A 856 22.58 0.03 4.71
C SER A 856 21.43 1.02 4.97
N ASN A 857 20.40 1.03 4.13
CA ASN A 857 19.29 1.98 4.24
C ASN A 857 18.46 1.81 5.50
N ARG A 858 18.35 0.60 6.05
CA ARG A 858 17.62 0.34 7.28
C ARG A 858 18.31 0.93 8.50
N ILE A 859 19.63 0.90 8.55
CA ILE A 859 20.42 1.60 9.58
C ILE A 859 20.16 3.11 9.48
N SER A 860 20.22 3.66 8.26
CA SER A 860 19.93 5.08 8.02
C SER A 860 18.50 5.45 8.42
N TYR A 861 17.52 4.62 8.09
CA TYR A 861 16.12 4.85 8.40
C TYR A 861 15.84 4.77 9.91
N ALA A 862 16.24 3.66 10.56
CA ALA A 862 15.95 3.40 11.97
C ALA A 862 16.68 4.37 12.93
N LEU A 863 17.79 4.97 12.50
CA LEU A 863 18.55 5.95 13.27
C LEU A 863 18.35 7.40 12.76
N ASP A 864 17.47 7.62 11.78
CA ASP A 864 17.17 8.92 11.13
C ASP A 864 18.44 9.63 10.59
N LEU A 865 19.38 8.88 9.99
CA LEU A 865 20.63 9.41 9.44
C LEU A 865 20.41 9.96 8.03
N THR A 866 21.10 11.05 7.68
CA THR A 866 20.88 11.75 6.40
C THR A 866 22.10 11.80 5.48
N GLY A 867 23.20 11.10 5.80
CA GLY A 867 24.37 11.00 4.93
C GLY A 867 24.22 9.95 3.81
N PRO A 868 25.28 9.72 3.00
CA PRO A 868 25.27 8.67 1.97
C PRO A 868 25.02 7.29 2.57
N SER A 869 24.20 6.46 1.94
CA SER A 869 23.86 5.11 2.42
C SER A 869 24.07 4.10 1.29
N LEU A 870 25.01 3.18 1.45
CA LEU A 870 25.49 2.28 0.39
C LEU A 870 25.74 0.87 0.92
N THR A 871 25.13 -0.11 0.25
CA THR A 871 25.55 -1.51 0.34
C THR A 871 26.49 -1.80 -0.82
N ILE A 872 27.67 -2.37 -0.54
CA ILE A 872 28.77 -2.58 -1.49
C ILE A 872 29.04 -4.08 -1.59
N ASP A 873 29.05 -4.58 -2.81
CA ASP A 873 29.43 -5.95 -3.13
C ASP A 873 30.61 -5.97 -4.11
N THR A 874 31.79 -6.29 -3.57
CA THR A 874 33.00 -6.58 -4.32
C THR A 874 33.55 -7.95 -3.92
N ALA A 875 32.65 -8.89 -3.58
CA ALA A 875 32.96 -10.18 -2.98
C ALA A 875 33.75 -10.05 -1.66
N CYS A 876 34.81 -10.82 -1.46
CA CYS A 876 35.51 -10.89 -0.18
C CYS A 876 36.17 -9.58 0.28
N SER A 877 36.30 -8.58 -0.61
CA SER A 877 36.82 -7.25 -0.26
C SER A 877 35.74 -6.23 0.15
N SER A 878 34.45 -6.59 0.05
CA SER A 878 33.30 -5.66 0.20
C SER A 878 33.40 -4.72 1.39
N SER A 879 33.64 -5.25 2.60
CA SER A 879 33.65 -4.41 3.81
C SER A 879 34.87 -3.51 3.96
N LEU A 880 36.02 -3.85 3.36
CA LEU A 880 37.19 -2.97 3.35
C LEU A 880 37.06 -1.89 2.27
N VAL A 881 36.40 -2.20 1.15
CA VAL A 881 35.97 -1.19 0.16
C VAL A 881 34.94 -0.24 0.78
N ALA A 882 34.04 -0.73 1.64
CA ALA A 882 33.11 0.11 2.38
C ALA A 882 33.81 1.10 3.32
N VAL A 883 34.90 0.69 3.97
CA VAL A 883 35.76 1.59 4.76
C VAL A 883 36.40 2.66 3.87
N ASP A 884 36.96 2.31 2.71
CA ASP A 884 37.54 3.28 1.78
C ASP A 884 36.50 4.29 1.25
N ALA A 885 35.29 3.82 0.93
CA ALA A 885 34.18 4.67 0.52
C ALA A 885 33.76 5.64 1.64
N ALA A 886 33.74 5.17 2.88
CA ALA A 886 33.45 6.01 4.05
C ALA A 886 34.55 7.08 4.28
N VAL A 887 35.82 6.69 4.20
CA VAL A 887 36.97 7.60 4.28
C VAL A 887 36.90 8.68 3.20
N SER A 888 36.61 8.28 1.96
CA SER A 888 36.47 9.19 0.83
C SER A 888 35.34 10.20 1.03
N ASN A 889 34.18 9.77 1.53
CA ASN A 889 33.03 10.65 1.79
C ASN A 889 33.22 11.58 2.99
N LEU A 890 33.98 11.16 4.01
CA LEU A 890 34.39 12.04 5.10
C LEU A 890 35.37 13.11 4.60
N ARG A 891 36.35 12.75 3.77
CA ARG A 891 37.32 13.70 3.20
C ARG A 891 36.69 14.69 2.24
N SER A 892 35.69 14.27 1.46
CA SER A 892 34.95 15.16 0.55
C SER A 892 33.96 16.08 1.28
N GLY A 893 33.69 15.84 2.56
CA GLY A 893 32.66 16.55 3.32
C GLY A 893 31.23 16.17 2.91
N SER A 894 31.02 14.98 2.33
CA SER A 894 29.68 14.44 2.05
C SER A 894 28.97 13.97 3.33
N CYS A 895 29.75 13.67 4.36
CA CYS A 895 29.30 13.41 5.73
C CYS A 895 30.32 13.94 6.75
N ASN A 896 29.91 14.07 8.01
CA ASN A 896 30.80 14.44 9.13
C ASN A 896 31.13 13.26 10.05
N MET A 897 30.33 12.20 9.97
CA MET A 897 30.53 10.91 10.60
C MET A 897 30.15 9.81 9.60
N ALA A 898 30.77 8.65 9.71
CA ALA A 898 30.41 7.50 8.87
C ALA A 898 30.42 6.21 9.68
N ILE A 899 29.44 5.36 9.42
CA ILE A 899 29.36 3.99 9.90
C ILE A 899 29.85 3.10 8.75
N ALA A 900 30.95 2.38 8.96
CA ALA A 900 31.49 1.44 7.99
C ALA A 900 31.45 0.03 8.57
N GLY A 901 30.76 -0.90 7.90
CA GLY A 901 30.51 -2.23 8.42
C GLY A 901 30.53 -3.33 7.37
N GLY A 902 30.33 -4.55 7.83
CA GLY A 902 30.17 -5.70 6.96
C GLY A 902 29.47 -6.86 7.64
N ALA A 903 28.77 -7.65 6.85
CA ALA A 903 28.05 -8.83 7.31
C ALA A 903 28.29 -10.05 6.45
N ASN A 904 28.36 -11.19 7.11
CA ASN A 904 28.33 -12.50 6.50
C ASN A 904 27.63 -13.48 7.42
N LEU A 905 26.49 -14.02 6.98
CA LEU A 905 25.88 -15.22 7.56
C LEU A 905 25.80 -16.32 6.50
N ILE A 906 25.79 -17.57 6.96
CA ILE A 906 25.71 -18.75 6.09
C ILE A 906 24.36 -19.43 6.36
N LEU A 907 23.37 -19.11 5.53
CA LEU A 907 21.97 -19.50 5.76
C LEU A 907 21.52 -20.62 4.81
N SER A 908 22.30 -20.95 3.79
CA SER A 908 22.02 -22.05 2.85
C SER A 908 23.23 -22.97 2.64
N SER A 909 22.94 -24.24 2.33
CA SER A 909 23.92 -25.23 1.89
C SER A 909 24.43 -24.99 0.46
N ASP A 910 23.73 -24.22 -0.36
CA ASP A 910 24.05 -24.03 -1.78
C ASP A 910 25.45 -23.41 -1.97
N ALA A 911 25.80 -22.46 -1.12
CA ALA A 911 27.12 -21.84 -1.16
C ALA A 911 28.24 -22.82 -0.74
N TYR A 912 27.96 -23.83 0.09
CA TYR A 912 28.90 -24.93 0.35
C TYR A 912 29.09 -25.82 -0.87
N VAL A 913 28.00 -26.20 -1.55
CA VAL A 913 28.04 -27.04 -2.76
C VAL A 913 28.81 -26.33 -3.87
N THR A 914 28.46 -25.07 -4.17
CA THR A 914 29.11 -24.30 -5.24
C THR A 914 30.60 -24.05 -4.98
N THR A 915 30.99 -23.70 -3.76
CA THR A 915 32.41 -23.51 -3.41
C THR A 915 33.19 -24.83 -3.37
N SER A 916 32.53 -25.95 -3.03
CA SER A 916 33.11 -27.29 -3.16
C SER A 916 33.33 -27.67 -4.62
N GLN A 917 32.35 -27.43 -5.49
CA GLN A 917 32.47 -27.71 -6.92
C GLN A 917 33.58 -26.88 -7.59
N ALA A 918 33.85 -25.68 -7.07
CA ALA A 918 34.96 -24.83 -7.48
C ALA A 918 36.33 -25.24 -6.86
N GLY A 919 36.36 -26.23 -5.98
CA GLY A 919 37.56 -26.69 -5.28
C GLY A 919 38.16 -25.64 -4.33
N MET A 920 37.34 -24.73 -3.81
CA MET A 920 37.80 -23.61 -2.98
C MET A 920 37.91 -23.97 -1.50
N LEU A 921 37.12 -24.93 -1.02
CA LEU A 921 37.05 -25.28 0.39
C LEU A 921 38.21 -26.18 0.82
N SER A 922 38.68 -25.99 2.05
CA SER A 922 39.66 -26.87 2.68
C SER A 922 39.04 -28.24 2.96
N VAL A 923 39.77 -29.29 2.60
CA VAL A 923 39.39 -30.69 2.86
C VAL A 923 39.52 -31.05 4.35
N ASP A 924 40.43 -30.39 5.07
CA ASP A 924 40.62 -30.60 6.51
C ASP A 924 39.74 -29.69 7.38
N GLY A 925 38.92 -28.85 6.73
CA GLY A 925 38.02 -27.93 7.39
C GLY A 925 38.75 -26.88 8.23
N ARG A 926 39.94 -26.44 7.82
CA ARG A 926 40.68 -25.32 8.44
C ARG A 926 41.33 -24.38 7.42
N CYS A 927 41.39 -23.09 7.78
CA CYS A 927 42.24 -22.13 7.07
C CYS A 927 43.67 -22.21 7.61
N ALA A 928 44.52 -23.04 7.01
CA ALA A 928 45.91 -23.21 7.43
C ALA A 928 46.84 -22.12 6.84
N THR A 929 46.48 -20.85 7.05
CA THR A 929 47.17 -19.69 6.45
C THR A 929 48.68 -19.71 6.70
N PHE A 930 49.46 -19.52 5.63
CA PHE A 930 50.92 -19.58 5.56
C PHE A 930 51.57 -20.95 5.81
N ASP A 931 50.81 -21.94 6.26
CA ASP A 931 51.33 -23.27 6.55
C ASP A 931 51.47 -24.12 5.28
N ASN A 932 52.36 -25.11 5.31
CA ASN A 932 52.46 -26.11 4.26
C ASN A 932 51.17 -26.93 4.06
N ALA A 933 50.29 -27.00 5.07
CA ALA A 933 48.97 -27.62 4.99
C ALA A 933 47.91 -26.76 4.30
N ALA A 934 48.21 -25.51 3.91
CA ALA A 934 47.29 -24.62 3.19
C ALA A 934 46.70 -25.31 1.95
N ASN A 935 45.39 -25.58 1.95
CA ASN A 935 44.69 -26.33 0.91
C ASN A 935 43.32 -25.74 0.51
N GLY A 936 42.90 -24.62 1.08
CA GLY A 936 41.59 -24.02 0.81
C GLY A 936 41.07 -23.17 1.98
N ILE A 937 39.88 -22.59 1.79
CA ILE A 937 39.20 -21.81 2.83
C ILE A 937 38.22 -22.66 3.63
N VAL A 938 37.91 -22.22 4.85
CA VAL A 938 36.71 -22.60 5.59
C VAL A 938 35.79 -21.41 5.58
N ARG A 939 34.49 -21.62 5.39
CA ARG A 939 33.51 -20.53 5.46
C ARG A 939 33.23 -20.15 6.92
N GLY A 940 33.01 -18.87 7.19
CA GLY A 940 32.67 -18.40 8.52
C GLY A 940 31.68 -17.23 8.51
N GLU A 941 31.01 -17.06 9.64
CA GLU A 941 30.03 -15.99 9.88
C GLU A 941 30.66 -14.84 10.67
N GLY A 942 30.21 -13.60 10.42
CA GLY A 942 30.74 -12.44 11.12
C GLY A 942 29.99 -11.15 10.80
N ILE A 943 29.72 -10.36 11.82
CA ILE A 943 29.18 -9.00 11.70
C ILE A 943 30.12 -8.04 12.41
N GLY A 944 30.51 -6.96 11.75
CA GLY A 944 31.40 -5.95 12.33
C GLY A 944 31.10 -4.56 11.84
N THR A 945 31.33 -3.55 12.68
CA THR A 945 31.15 -2.14 12.32
C THR A 945 32.15 -1.27 13.06
N VAL A 946 32.61 -0.21 12.38
CA VAL A 946 33.39 0.89 12.96
C VAL A 946 32.72 2.23 12.68
N VAL A 947 32.90 3.17 13.60
CA VAL A 947 32.46 4.57 13.44
C VAL A 947 33.66 5.43 13.15
N LEU A 948 33.56 6.23 12.09
CA LEU A 948 34.64 7.00 11.51
C LEU A 948 34.30 8.48 11.51
N LYS A 949 35.29 9.32 11.83
CA LYS A 949 35.22 10.78 11.73
C LYS A 949 36.55 11.33 11.24
N ARG A 950 36.54 12.52 10.66
CA ARG A 950 37.81 13.24 10.45
C ARG A 950 38.50 13.41 11.81
N LEU A 951 39.82 13.21 11.87
CA LEU A 951 40.55 13.26 13.14
C LEU A 951 40.35 14.60 13.85
N SER A 952 40.34 15.70 13.10
CA SER A 952 40.09 17.05 13.63
C SER A 952 38.71 17.17 14.30
N ASP A 953 37.66 16.66 13.64
CA ASP A 953 36.29 16.65 14.18
C ASP A 953 36.18 15.76 15.43
N ALA A 954 36.81 14.58 15.42
CA ALA A 954 36.80 13.67 16.56
C ALA A 954 37.45 14.31 17.80
N GLN A 955 38.58 15.00 17.60
CA GLN A 955 39.24 15.75 18.67
C GLN A 955 38.40 16.93 19.15
N ALA A 956 37.75 17.66 18.25
CA ALA A 956 36.91 18.79 18.58
C ALA A 956 35.66 18.39 19.39
N ASP A 957 35.05 17.26 19.03
CA ASP A 957 33.86 16.74 19.70
C ASP A 957 34.20 15.94 20.97
N GLY A 958 35.49 15.67 21.22
CA GLY A 958 35.97 14.95 22.40
C GLY A 958 35.68 13.45 22.35
N ASP A 959 35.57 12.89 21.15
CA ASP A 959 35.30 11.47 20.94
C ASP A 959 36.48 10.60 21.44
N PRO A 960 36.22 9.37 21.90
CA PRO A 960 37.28 8.38 22.06
C PRO A 960 37.89 8.09 20.69
N ILE A 961 39.22 7.92 20.63
CA ILE A 961 39.92 7.56 19.39
C ILE A 961 40.63 6.24 19.66
N LEU A 962 40.17 5.18 18.99
CA LEU A 962 40.70 3.82 19.12
C LEU A 962 41.97 3.65 18.28
N ALA A 963 41.94 4.18 17.06
CA ALA A 963 43.06 4.19 16.11
C ALA A 963 42.80 5.24 15.01
N VAL A 964 43.78 5.47 14.13
CA VAL A 964 43.68 6.47 13.05
C VAL A 964 44.00 5.84 11.70
N ILE A 965 43.07 5.89 10.75
CA ILE A 965 43.31 5.52 9.36
C ILE A 965 44.12 6.63 8.68
N ARG A 966 45.32 6.28 8.22
CA ARG A 966 46.24 7.18 7.53
C ARG A 966 46.08 7.14 6.02
N GLY A 967 45.84 5.96 5.46
CA GLY A 967 45.62 5.78 4.03
C GLY A 967 44.76 4.57 3.73
N SER A 968 43.97 4.67 2.67
CA SER A 968 43.20 3.57 2.10
C SER A 968 43.30 3.64 0.58
N ALA A 969 43.22 2.49 -0.08
CA ALA A 969 43.19 2.39 -1.53
C ALA A 969 42.39 1.17 -1.99
N VAL A 970 41.78 1.29 -3.17
CA VAL A 970 41.07 0.23 -3.86
C VAL A 970 41.52 0.19 -5.32
N ASN A 971 41.77 -1.01 -5.86
CA ASN A 971 42.05 -1.20 -7.28
C ASN A 971 41.43 -2.52 -7.81
N GLN A 972 41.71 -2.84 -9.07
CA GLN A 972 41.25 -4.09 -9.69
C GLN A 972 42.39 -4.75 -10.48
N ASP A 973 42.44 -6.08 -10.45
CA ASP A 973 43.47 -6.93 -11.05
C ASP A 973 43.67 -6.75 -12.57
N GLY A 974 42.67 -6.23 -13.26
CA GLY A 974 42.56 -6.18 -14.70
C GLY A 974 42.43 -7.58 -15.31
N ARG A 975 43.02 -7.77 -16.47
CA ARG A 975 43.09 -9.10 -17.11
C ARG A 975 44.21 -9.92 -16.46
N SER A 976 43.86 -10.89 -15.63
CA SER A 976 44.77 -11.90 -15.06
C SER A 976 44.66 -13.25 -15.77
N ALA A 977 45.29 -14.31 -15.25
CA ALA A 977 45.28 -15.64 -15.85
C ALA A 977 43.88 -16.27 -15.92
N SER A 978 43.01 -15.95 -14.96
CA SER A 978 41.57 -16.22 -14.98
C SER A 978 40.88 -15.29 -13.99
N LEU A 979 39.56 -15.12 -14.10
CA LEU A 979 38.80 -14.18 -13.26
C LEU A 979 39.04 -14.36 -11.74
N THR A 980 39.24 -15.60 -11.30
CA THR A 980 39.37 -15.96 -9.88
C THR A 980 40.82 -16.11 -9.39
N VAL A 981 41.80 -15.94 -10.28
CA VAL A 981 43.22 -16.05 -9.94
C VAL A 981 43.74 -14.67 -9.51
N PRO A 982 44.30 -14.54 -8.29
CA PRO A 982 44.78 -13.26 -7.79
C PRO A 982 45.98 -12.73 -8.58
N ASN A 983 46.10 -11.41 -8.67
CA ASN A 983 47.23 -10.73 -9.32
C ASN A 983 48.15 -10.04 -8.31
N GLY A 984 49.31 -10.65 -8.03
CA GLY A 984 50.30 -10.09 -7.09
C GLY A 984 50.76 -8.67 -7.44
N HIS A 985 50.88 -8.31 -8.73
CA HIS A 985 51.26 -6.95 -9.11
C HIS A 985 50.18 -5.92 -8.77
N ALA A 986 48.90 -6.28 -8.95
CA ALA A 986 47.80 -5.41 -8.55
C ALA A 986 47.75 -5.23 -7.02
N GLN A 987 48.05 -6.29 -6.26
CA GLN A 987 48.19 -6.22 -4.80
C GLN A 987 49.35 -5.29 -4.38
N GLU A 988 50.52 -5.36 -5.05
CA GLU A 988 51.59 -4.39 -4.81
C GLU A 988 51.16 -2.94 -5.08
N VAL A 989 50.43 -2.72 -6.18
CA VAL A 989 49.96 -1.38 -6.57
C VAL A 989 49.00 -0.81 -5.54
N VAL A 990 48.04 -1.59 -5.03
CA VAL A 990 47.09 -1.08 -4.02
C VAL A 990 47.79 -0.76 -2.69
N ILE A 991 48.77 -1.58 -2.28
CA ILE A 991 49.58 -1.31 -1.08
C ILE A 991 50.38 -0.01 -1.26
N LYS A 992 51.06 0.15 -2.42
CA LYS A 992 51.81 1.39 -2.74
C LYS A 992 50.90 2.62 -2.77
N GLN A 993 49.69 2.50 -3.31
CA GLN A 993 48.72 3.60 -3.35
C GLN A 993 48.30 4.01 -1.94
N ALA A 994 47.96 3.07 -1.07
CA ALA A 994 47.59 3.36 0.32
C ALA A 994 48.76 4.02 1.09
N LEU A 995 49.99 3.53 0.93
CA LEU A 995 51.20 4.14 1.51
C LEU A 995 51.42 5.59 1.05
N ASN A 996 51.24 5.84 -0.26
CA ASN A 996 51.34 7.18 -0.82
C ASN A 996 50.27 8.13 -0.23
N VAL A 997 49.03 7.65 -0.05
CA VAL A 997 47.96 8.41 0.61
C VAL A 997 48.25 8.63 2.10
N ALA A 998 48.93 7.71 2.76
CA ALA A 998 49.33 7.85 4.16
C ALA A 998 50.55 8.77 4.37
N GLY A 999 51.34 9.00 3.32
CA GLY A 999 52.66 9.63 3.40
C GLY A 999 53.67 8.78 4.18
N LEU A 1000 53.58 7.45 4.04
CA LEU A 1000 54.41 6.47 4.74
C LEU A 1000 55.23 5.64 3.75
N GLU A 1001 56.31 5.04 4.23
CA GLU A 1001 57.12 4.08 3.49
C GLU A 1001 56.85 2.65 3.98
N GLY A 1002 57.16 1.65 3.15
CA GLY A 1002 56.88 0.24 3.49
C GLY A 1002 57.55 -0.23 4.78
N ARG A 1003 58.70 0.36 5.15
CA ARG A 1003 59.43 0.06 6.39
C ARG A 1003 58.73 0.53 7.67
N ASP A 1004 57.75 1.43 7.55
CA ASP A 1004 57.05 2.00 8.70
C ASP A 1004 56.00 1.05 9.26
N VAL A 1005 55.54 0.07 8.48
CA VAL A 1005 54.51 -0.90 8.86
C VAL A 1005 55.10 -1.98 9.78
N ASP A 1006 54.53 -2.11 10.97
CA ASP A 1006 54.93 -3.06 12.02
C ASP A 1006 54.13 -4.38 11.97
N TYR A 1007 52.85 -4.28 11.60
CA TYR A 1007 51.92 -5.41 11.54
C TYR A 1007 51.08 -5.38 10.28
N ILE A 1008 50.78 -6.54 9.70
CA ILE A 1008 49.78 -6.65 8.63
C ILE A 1008 48.81 -7.79 8.91
N GLU A 1009 47.53 -7.45 8.89
CA GLU A 1009 46.44 -8.41 8.79
C GLU A 1009 46.24 -8.75 7.31
N CYS A 1010 46.72 -9.91 6.92
CA CYS A 1010 46.63 -10.39 5.55
C CYS A 1010 45.22 -10.85 5.19
N HIS A 1011 44.91 -10.86 3.90
CA HIS A 1011 43.74 -11.56 3.40
C HIS A 1011 43.86 -13.06 3.68
N GLY A 1012 45.04 -13.67 3.47
CA GLY A 1012 45.50 -14.90 4.10
C GLY A 1012 44.48 -16.04 4.13
N THR A 1013 44.03 -16.49 2.96
CA THR A 1013 42.95 -17.48 2.80
C THR A 1013 43.37 -18.91 3.11
N GLY A 1014 44.66 -19.21 3.27
CA GLY A 1014 45.10 -20.59 3.48
C GLY A 1014 45.07 -21.41 2.20
N THR A 1015 45.24 -20.75 1.05
CA THR A 1015 45.28 -21.42 -0.25
C THR A 1015 46.72 -21.72 -0.70
N PRO A 1016 46.96 -22.83 -1.44
CA PRO A 1016 48.32 -23.24 -1.82
C PRO A 1016 49.10 -22.25 -2.71
N LEU A 1017 48.42 -21.28 -3.33
CA LEU A 1017 49.00 -20.30 -4.25
C LEU A 1017 48.68 -18.85 -3.85
N GLY A 1018 47.50 -18.58 -3.27
CA GLY A 1018 47.12 -17.23 -2.86
C GLY A 1018 48.02 -16.68 -1.75
N ASP A 1019 48.31 -17.50 -0.73
CA ASP A 1019 49.20 -17.08 0.36
C ASP A 1019 50.61 -16.73 -0.13
N PRO A 1020 51.29 -17.54 -0.99
CA PRO A 1020 52.54 -17.13 -1.64
C PRO A 1020 52.47 -15.83 -2.43
N ILE A 1021 51.43 -15.64 -3.24
CA ILE A 1021 51.26 -14.44 -4.08
C ILE A 1021 51.12 -13.19 -3.20
N GLU A 1022 50.32 -13.27 -2.14
CA GLU A 1022 50.13 -12.18 -1.20
C GLU A 1022 51.42 -11.86 -0.44
N VAL A 1023 52.12 -12.87 0.11
CA VAL A 1023 53.37 -12.64 0.85
C VAL A 1023 54.46 -12.09 -0.06
N GLU A 1024 54.52 -12.50 -1.33
CA GLU A 1024 55.45 -11.94 -2.31
C GLU A 1024 55.13 -10.47 -2.60
N ALA A 1025 53.86 -10.11 -2.81
CA ALA A 1025 53.45 -8.72 -2.99
C ALA A 1025 53.79 -7.86 -1.76
N ILE A 1026 53.52 -8.36 -0.56
CA ILE A 1026 53.88 -7.70 0.71
C ILE A 1026 55.40 -7.54 0.81
N LYS A 1027 56.19 -8.58 0.50
CA LYS A 1027 57.65 -8.52 0.49
C LYS A 1027 58.17 -7.44 -0.46
N ASN A 1028 57.63 -7.36 -1.66
CA ASN A 1028 58.06 -6.42 -2.69
C ASN A 1028 57.77 -4.95 -2.35
N VAL A 1029 56.81 -4.68 -1.46
CA VAL A 1029 56.45 -3.30 -1.07
C VAL A 1029 56.90 -2.95 0.36
N LEU A 1030 56.68 -3.84 1.33
CA LEU A 1030 56.95 -3.63 2.75
C LEU A 1030 58.28 -4.23 3.22
N GLY A 1031 58.99 -4.95 2.35
CA GLY A 1031 60.30 -5.55 2.67
C GLY A 1031 61.49 -4.63 2.47
N ASP A 1032 61.34 -3.54 1.72
CA ASP A 1032 62.47 -2.69 1.35
C ASP A 1032 63.07 -1.94 2.55
N GLN A 1033 64.40 -1.99 2.66
CA GLN A 1033 65.22 -1.27 3.66
C GLN A 1033 64.71 -1.31 5.11
N ARG A 1034 64.09 -2.42 5.53
CA ARG A 1034 63.50 -2.54 6.86
C ARG A 1034 64.45 -3.21 7.85
N SER A 1035 64.67 -2.56 8.99
CA SER A 1035 65.55 -3.04 10.07
C SER A 1035 64.82 -3.84 11.17
N LYS A 1036 63.50 -3.69 11.28
CA LYS A 1036 62.63 -4.38 12.26
C LYS A 1036 61.71 -5.36 11.54
N PRO A 1037 61.50 -6.60 12.02
CA PRO A 1037 60.66 -7.56 11.34
C PRO A 1037 59.17 -7.13 11.26
N LEU A 1038 58.51 -7.39 10.14
CA LEU A 1038 57.08 -7.18 9.94
C LEU A 1038 56.34 -8.42 10.44
N VAL A 1039 55.33 -8.25 11.29
CA VAL A 1039 54.52 -9.37 11.79
C VAL A 1039 53.31 -9.59 10.89
N LEU A 1040 53.11 -10.83 10.41
CA LEU A 1040 51.99 -11.20 9.56
C LEU A 1040 50.96 -12.03 10.35
N GLY A 1041 49.70 -11.62 10.30
CA GLY A 1041 48.59 -12.32 10.92
C GLY A 1041 47.43 -12.56 9.97
N SER A 1042 46.63 -13.59 10.26
CA SER A 1042 45.32 -13.80 9.65
C SER A 1042 44.32 -14.35 10.66
N VAL A 1043 43.23 -13.61 10.86
CA VAL A 1043 42.07 -13.97 11.68
C VAL A 1043 41.36 -15.22 11.16
N LYS A 1044 41.53 -15.54 9.87
CA LYS A 1044 40.86 -16.70 9.26
C LYS A 1044 41.30 -18.02 9.88
N THR A 1045 42.49 -18.05 10.49
CA THR A 1045 42.97 -19.21 11.25
C THR A 1045 42.17 -19.49 12.53
N ASN A 1046 41.39 -18.51 13.02
CA ASN A 1046 40.53 -18.66 14.19
C ASN A 1046 39.06 -18.92 13.82
N ILE A 1047 38.53 -18.16 12.85
CA ILE A 1047 37.08 -18.06 12.60
C ILE A 1047 36.71 -18.30 11.12
N GLY A 1048 37.61 -18.87 10.32
CA GLY A 1048 37.38 -19.09 8.90
C GLY A 1048 37.33 -17.78 8.09
N HIS A 1049 37.00 -17.92 6.81
CA HIS A 1049 36.83 -16.81 5.89
C HIS A 1049 35.42 -16.23 6.01
N LEU A 1050 35.35 -15.02 6.57
CA LEU A 1050 34.11 -14.28 6.75
C LEU A 1050 33.61 -13.53 5.51
N GLU A 1051 34.10 -13.92 4.32
CA GLU A 1051 33.57 -13.44 3.04
C GLU A 1051 33.37 -11.90 3.02
N GLY A 1052 32.15 -11.39 2.83
CA GLY A 1052 31.84 -9.96 2.75
C GLY A 1052 32.25 -9.16 4.01
N ALA A 1053 32.27 -9.78 5.19
CA ALA A 1053 32.67 -9.19 6.46
C ALA A 1053 34.18 -9.33 6.79
N ALA A 1054 34.95 -10.06 5.98
CA ALA A 1054 36.34 -10.36 6.32
C ALA A 1054 37.22 -9.13 6.51
N GLY A 1055 37.02 -8.09 5.70
CA GLY A 1055 37.77 -6.84 5.76
C GLY A 1055 37.55 -6.06 7.06
N ILE A 1056 36.29 -5.86 7.46
CA ILE A 1056 35.97 -5.10 8.68
C ILE A 1056 36.43 -5.82 9.94
N ILE A 1057 36.34 -7.15 10.00
CA ILE A 1057 36.82 -7.92 11.15
C ILE A 1057 38.34 -7.94 11.22
N GLY A 1058 39.02 -8.01 10.08
CA GLY A 1058 40.46 -7.78 10.00
C GLY A 1058 40.86 -6.40 10.52
N LEU A 1059 40.08 -5.36 10.20
CA LEU A 1059 40.29 -4.01 10.72
C LEU A 1059 40.07 -3.93 12.25
N ILE A 1060 39.00 -4.53 12.78
CA ILE A 1060 38.75 -4.57 14.22
C ILE A 1060 39.88 -5.30 14.96
N LYS A 1061 40.34 -6.45 14.43
CA LYS A 1061 41.51 -7.15 14.97
C LYS A 1061 42.75 -6.26 14.97
N THR A 1062 43.01 -5.55 13.88
CA THR A 1062 44.15 -4.63 13.77
C THR A 1062 44.06 -3.48 14.78
N ILE A 1063 42.87 -2.95 15.06
CA ILE A 1063 42.66 -1.96 16.13
C ILE A 1063 43.07 -2.56 17.48
N GLU A 1064 42.61 -3.77 17.81
CA GLU A 1064 42.97 -4.41 19.08
C GLU A 1064 44.47 -4.75 19.17
N VAL A 1065 45.09 -5.19 18.06
CA VAL A 1065 46.55 -5.40 17.97
C VAL A 1065 47.32 -4.11 18.28
N LEU A 1066 46.87 -2.97 17.77
CA LEU A 1066 47.48 -1.66 18.03
C LEU A 1066 47.25 -1.21 19.48
N ARG A 1067 46.02 -1.37 20.01
CA ARG A 1067 45.66 -1.00 21.39
C ARG A 1067 46.45 -1.81 22.42
N HIS A 1068 46.66 -3.10 22.17
CA HIS A 1068 47.39 -4.00 23.05
C HIS A 1068 48.88 -4.14 22.70
N ARG A 1069 49.34 -3.46 21.63
CA ARG A 1069 50.71 -3.53 21.10
C ARG A 1069 51.25 -4.94 20.88
N LYS A 1070 50.36 -5.88 20.55
CA LYS A 1070 50.67 -7.30 20.49
C LYS A 1070 49.93 -7.96 19.34
N ALA A 1071 50.61 -8.82 18.60
CA ALA A 1071 50.01 -9.59 17.53
C ALA A 1071 49.67 -11.01 18.02
N PRO A 1072 48.41 -11.46 17.99
CA PRO A 1072 48.03 -12.85 18.24
C PRO A 1072 48.69 -13.84 17.27
N GLY A 1073 48.85 -15.09 17.71
CA GLY A 1073 49.44 -16.14 16.88
C GLY A 1073 48.47 -16.69 15.82
N ASN A 1074 49.01 -17.18 14.70
CA ASN A 1074 48.25 -17.91 13.69
C ASN A 1074 48.03 -19.36 14.17
N VAL A 1075 46.78 -19.73 14.51
CA VAL A 1075 46.43 -20.95 15.28
C VAL A 1075 46.91 -22.24 14.62
N HIS A 1076 46.90 -22.27 13.29
CA HIS A 1076 47.23 -23.47 12.50
C HIS A 1076 48.63 -23.48 11.90
N PHE A 1077 49.46 -22.47 12.20
CA PHE A 1077 50.81 -22.37 11.68
C PHE A 1077 51.79 -23.29 12.43
N LYS A 1078 52.47 -24.16 11.71
CA LYS A 1078 53.48 -25.10 12.21
C LYS A 1078 54.73 -25.10 11.36
N THR A 1079 54.56 -25.20 10.04
CA THR A 1079 55.64 -25.32 9.05
C THR A 1079 55.33 -24.38 7.88
N LEU A 1080 56.25 -23.48 7.55
CA LEU A 1080 56.07 -22.53 6.45
C LEU A 1080 55.80 -23.25 5.12
N ASN A 1081 54.82 -22.75 4.36
CA ASN A 1081 54.57 -23.19 2.99
C ASN A 1081 55.85 -23.00 2.15
N PRO A 1082 56.36 -24.07 1.48
CA PRO A 1082 57.64 -24.02 0.76
C PRO A 1082 57.63 -23.09 -0.46
N LYS A 1083 56.46 -22.62 -0.89
CA LYS A 1083 56.32 -21.62 -1.96
C LYS A 1083 56.46 -20.18 -1.45
N ILE A 1084 56.46 -19.96 -0.13
CA ILE A 1084 56.69 -18.64 0.48
C ILE A 1084 58.20 -18.48 0.72
N ASN A 1085 58.80 -17.45 0.14
CA ASN A 1085 60.23 -17.16 0.29
C ASN A 1085 60.49 -15.94 1.21
N LEU A 1086 61.07 -16.20 2.39
CA LEU A 1086 61.43 -15.19 3.38
C LEU A 1086 62.94 -14.85 3.45
N ASP A 1087 63.79 -15.45 2.61
CA ASP A 1087 65.27 -15.40 2.78
C ASP A 1087 65.89 -13.98 2.77
N ASP A 1088 65.17 -13.00 2.20
CA ASP A 1088 65.54 -11.56 2.18
C ASP A 1088 64.39 -10.66 2.65
N PHE A 1089 63.50 -11.18 3.48
CA PHE A 1089 62.35 -10.45 4.00
C PHE A 1089 62.27 -10.68 5.49
N ALA A 1090 62.67 -9.68 6.28
CA ALA A 1090 62.59 -9.75 7.74
C ALA A 1090 61.11 -9.85 8.15
N ALA A 1091 60.54 -11.04 8.30
CA ALA A 1091 59.12 -11.22 8.60
C ALA A 1091 58.95 -12.26 9.69
N ILE A 1092 57.94 -12.05 10.54
CA ILE A 1092 57.57 -13.01 11.57
C ILE A 1092 56.18 -13.53 11.24
N ILE A 1093 56.12 -14.83 10.99
CA ILE A 1093 54.89 -15.63 11.00
C ILE A 1093 55.03 -16.56 12.19
N SER A 1094 54.16 -16.41 13.17
CA SER A 1094 54.25 -17.13 14.45
C SER A 1094 52.91 -17.75 14.81
N SER A 1095 52.96 -18.92 15.45
CA SER A 1095 51.81 -19.56 16.10
C SER A 1095 51.59 -19.10 17.54
N LYS A 1096 52.55 -18.35 18.09
CA LYS A 1096 52.45 -17.70 19.39
C LYS A 1096 52.32 -16.19 19.21
N SER A 1097 51.72 -15.54 20.20
CA SER A 1097 51.65 -14.08 20.22
C SER A 1097 53.02 -13.42 20.16
N VAL A 1098 53.16 -12.31 19.44
CA VAL A 1098 54.39 -11.55 19.26
C VAL A 1098 54.18 -10.12 19.78
N ASP A 1099 55.02 -9.65 20.69
CA ASP A 1099 54.96 -8.27 21.15
C ASP A 1099 55.55 -7.37 20.05
N LEU A 1100 54.83 -6.31 19.65
CA LEU A 1100 55.22 -5.49 18.50
C LEU A 1100 56.30 -4.46 18.86
N ARG A 1101 56.21 -3.80 20.03
CA ARG A 1101 57.25 -2.94 20.66
C ARG A 1101 57.02 -2.85 22.18
N SER A 1102 58.05 -2.47 22.95
CA SER A 1102 57.94 -2.17 24.40
C SER A 1102 57.38 -0.77 24.64
N ASP A 1103 56.66 -0.55 25.74
CA ASP A 1103 56.07 0.75 26.15
C ASP A 1103 57.09 1.91 26.26
N GLU A 1104 58.39 1.62 26.25
CA GLU A 1104 59.47 2.63 26.28
C GLU A 1104 59.75 3.28 24.91
N ASP A 1105 59.35 2.63 23.79
CA ASP A 1105 59.49 3.18 22.44
C ASP A 1105 58.29 4.11 22.16
N ASN A 1106 58.45 5.40 22.45
CA ASN A 1106 57.44 6.47 22.38
C ASN A 1106 56.91 6.80 20.95
N ASN A 1107 56.99 5.84 20.02
CA ASN A 1107 56.60 5.97 18.62
C ASN A 1107 55.29 5.21 18.36
N ASN A 1108 54.41 5.82 17.57
CA ASN A 1108 53.18 5.18 17.11
C ASN A 1108 53.51 3.91 16.30
N LEU A 1109 52.69 2.87 16.48
CA LEU A 1109 52.71 1.65 15.67
C LEU A 1109 51.87 1.87 14.42
N ILE A 1110 52.37 1.38 13.28
CA ILE A 1110 51.61 1.34 12.03
C ILE A 1110 51.24 -0.10 11.71
N ALA A 1111 49.98 -0.32 11.42
CA ALA A 1111 49.48 -1.60 10.95
C ALA A 1111 48.75 -1.45 9.62
N ALA A 1112 48.59 -2.57 8.93
CA ALA A 1112 47.89 -2.64 7.65
C ALA A 1112 46.84 -3.75 7.65
N VAL A 1113 45.82 -3.60 6.81
CA VAL A 1113 44.79 -4.63 6.55
C VAL A 1113 44.63 -4.78 5.04
N SER A 1114 44.73 -6.00 4.54
CA SER A 1114 44.48 -6.35 3.13
C SER A 1114 43.19 -7.17 2.98
N SER A 1115 42.39 -6.88 1.97
CA SER A 1115 41.30 -7.77 1.55
C SER A 1115 41.16 -7.82 0.03
N PHE A 1116 41.07 -9.03 -0.52
CA PHE A 1116 41.06 -9.30 -1.95
C PHE A 1116 39.82 -10.10 -2.32
N GLY A 1117 39.00 -9.57 -3.24
CA GLY A 1117 37.81 -10.26 -3.74
C GLY A 1117 38.18 -11.26 -4.82
N TYR A 1118 37.49 -12.40 -4.90
CA TYR A 1118 37.73 -13.39 -5.95
C TYR A 1118 37.42 -12.86 -7.35
N GLY A 1119 36.68 -11.75 -7.49
CA GLY A 1119 36.49 -11.04 -8.76
C GLY A 1119 37.62 -10.07 -9.12
N GLY A 1120 38.73 -10.05 -8.36
CA GLY A 1120 39.92 -9.25 -8.60
C GLY A 1120 39.89 -7.82 -8.03
N THR A 1121 38.91 -7.46 -7.20
CA THR A 1121 38.88 -6.15 -6.53
C THR A 1121 39.68 -6.21 -5.23
N ASN A 1122 40.69 -5.37 -5.10
CA ASN A 1122 41.59 -5.34 -3.95
C ASN A 1122 41.39 -4.07 -3.12
N ALA A 1123 41.45 -4.19 -1.81
CA ALA A 1123 41.42 -3.08 -0.88
C ALA A 1123 42.56 -3.20 0.15
N HIS A 1124 43.15 -2.06 0.52
CA HIS A 1124 44.20 -1.99 1.52
C HIS A 1124 44.04 -0.75 2.40
N VAL A 1125 44.19 -0.90 3.72
CA VAL A 1125 44.03 0.19 4.70
C VAL A 1125 45.20 0.20 5.67
N LEU A 1126 45.78 1.39 5.90
CA LEU A 1126 46.84 1.67 6.86
C LEU A 1126 46.29 2.38 8.09
N VAL A 1127 46.60 1.86 9.26
CA VAL A 1127 46.07 2.27 10.55
C VAL A 1127 47.22 2.55 11.52
N GLU A 1128 47.14 3.65 12.25
CA GLU A 1128 48.13 4.09 13.24
C GLU A 1128 47.53 3.99 14.65
N SER A 1129 48.34 3.55 15.62
CA SER A 1129 47.97 3.55 17.04
C SER A 1129 47.73 4.98 17.55
N TRP A 1130 46.75 5.16 18.42
CA TRP A 1130 46.48 6.46 19.04
C TRP A 1130 46.87 6.48 20.51
N GLU A 1131 47.75 7.40 20.89
CA GLU A 1131 48.01 7.75 22.29
C GLU A 1131 47.62 9.21 22.54
N LYS A 1132 46.82 9.42 23.59
CA LYS A 1132 46.49 10.77 24.03
C LYS A 1132 47.76 11.42 24.58
N LYS A 1133 48.41 12.28 23.79
CA LYS A 1133 49.51 13.13 24.29
C LYS A 1133 48.98 13.88 25.51
N SER A 1134 49.49 13.54 26.69
CA SER A 1134 49.27 14.31 27.90
C SER A 1134 49.85 15.70 27.68
N TYR A 1135 48.98 16.68 27.43
CA TYR A 1135 49.32 18.10 27.42
C TYR A 1135 49.27 18.65 28.84
#